data_AF-A0A4P5W357-F1
#
_entry.id   AF-A0A4P5W357-F1
#
_cell.length_a   1.000
_cell.length_b   1.000
_cell.length_c   1.000
_cell.angle_alpha   90.00
_cell.angle_beta   90.00
_cell.angle_gamma   90.00
#
_symmetry.space_group_name_H-M   'P 1'
#
loop_
_entity.id
_entity.type
_entity.pdbx_description
1 polymer ?
#
loop_
_entity_poly.entity_id
_entity_poly.type
_entity_poly.pdbx_seq_one_letter_code
_entity_poly.pdbx_strand_id
1 'polypeptide(L)'
;MFFVWAYIVAGVVASPLLAVITLLHPRLRSHARERLGYPPAQVEPGAVWFHAASLGERGVVDALLPELRLAEPGLRVIVSCTSDSAREQEGAADAVICLPLDVLPWVLRWLDRVRPRGLILVEAELWPALLTGCRMRGIPVIRLAPREGPGMARLRRLPGVAEALLSGLGVVHPEVDLKSLAPRPARAFSWPGEAVIAGSTHEGEEAAVLDAWSKLDPPPILVLAPRERSRFDEVADLLERRGVRWVRRSAVVEVVSPGTQVVLLDSLGELSGLYPAAAAAFIGGTFVERVGGHSPAEAASAGCRLVRGPFVSANAPGWAGVDAEVAATPANLGDALRRALARPRGAPTARPSLAGVIASLRPILGAPTPPERSLRPALWPLAMLWLAAARLRPTPLKRAAIPVISVGGLTAGGSGKTPVAAWIAARVPGSVVVSRGYGRRGGGEVRTAGSAAELGDELAMLERRGQAVASSPDRLAAIAVAAKAGAKVAILDDGLQARSVGRDLEIIVIDARWPDGGGPIPVGTRRVPRSWLTKADIVWCNHGAPPAWVRREARPDATFVFAHYEACAWRHRGATRPLDALPKRPCVAIAGIARPEGFFRLVRELGVPLEETLSFADHHAFSWRDLQAIEAWKDDYNVIVTEKDAARLPADFGVWALVIEPVIDEGEAALMSRLAAFGAGP
;
A
#
# COMPACT_ATOMS: atom_id res chain seq x y z
N MET A 1 -0.83 -17.42 0.18
CA MET A 1 0.38 -16.55 0.21
C MET A 1 1.44 -16.91 -0.85
N PHE A 2 1.87 -18.18 -1.01
CA PHE A 2 2.92 -18.58 -1.98
C PHE A 2 2.64 -18.15 -3.43
N PHE A 3 1.43 -18.39 -3.95
CA PHE A 3 1.08 -18.05 -5.33
C PHE A 3 1.05 -16.54 -5.63
N VAL A 4 0.60 -15.71 -4.67
CA VAL A 4 0.69 -14.24 -4.79
C VAL A 4 2.15 -13.82 -4.91
N TRP A 5 3.03 -14.42 -4.11
CA TRP A 5 4.47 -14.18 -4.20
C TRP A 5 5.07 -14.68 -5.51
N ALA A 6 4.66 -15.84 -6.01
CA ALA A 6 5.11 -16.35 -7.31
C ALA A 6 4.69 -15.41 -8.46
N TYR A 7 3.45 -14.91 -8.46
CA TYR A 7 2.98 -13.92 -9.43
C TYR A 7 3.81 -12.63 -9.36
N ILE A 8 4.01 -12.09 -8.16
CA ILE A 8 4.81 -10.89 -7.94
C ILE A 8 6.25 -11.09 -8.42
N VAL A 9 6.88 -12.20 -8.05
CA VAL A 9 8.25 -12.52 -8.44
C VAL A 9 8.36 -12.67 -9.96
N ALA A 10 7.42 -13.39 -10.59
CA ALA A 10 7.39 -13.53 -12.04
C ALA A 10 7.25 -12.18 -12.75
N GLY A 11 6.31 -11.33 -12.31
CA GLY A 11 6.12 -9.98 -12.87
C GLY A 11 7.34 -9.08 -12.67
N VAL A 12 7.99 -9.17 -11.51
CA VAL A 12 9.23 -8.47 -11.20
C VAL A 12 10.38 -8.89 -12.14
N VAL A 13 10.59 -10.20 -12.31
CA VAL A 13 11.63 -10.76 -13.20
C VAL A 13 11.34 -10.41 -14.66
N ALA A 14 10.08 -10.47 -15.08
CA ALA A 14 9.66 -10.13 -16.44
C ALA A 14 9.66 -8.60 -16.70
N SER A 15 9.78 -7.76 -15.67
CA SER A 15 9.59 -6.31 -15.82
C SER A 15 10.49 -5.64 -16.89
N PRO A 16 11.78 -5.99 -17.09
CA PRO A 16 12.57 -5.38 -18.17
C PRO A 16 12.02 -5.72 -19.56
N LEU A 17 11.63 -6.98 -19.78
CA LEU A 17 11.02 -7.44 -21.02
C LEU A 17 9.65 -6.77 -21.24
N LEU A 18 8.82 -6.71 -20.20
CA LEU A 18 7.53 -6.04 -20.25
C LEU A 18 7.67 -4.54 -20.54
N ALA A 19 8.73 -3.87 -20.08
CA ALA A 19 9.01 -2.48 -20.43
C ALA A 19 9.26 -2.34 -21.94
N VAL A 20 10.09 -3.22 -22.51
CA VAL A 20 10.36 -3.24 -23.97
C VAL A 20 9.07 -3.49 -24.74
N ILE A 21 8.27 -4.49 -24.34
CA ILE A 21 6.97 -4.77 -24.97
C ILE A 21 6.04 -3.55 -24.91
N THR A 22 5.97 -2.88 -23.76
CA THR A 22 5.13 -1.68 -23.57
C THR A 22 5.53 -0.55 -24.50
N LEU A 23 6.84 -0.36 -24.74
CA LEU A 23 7.37 0.68 -25.62
C LEU A 23 7.19 0.36 -27.11
N LEU A 24 7.18 -0.93 -27.48
CA LEU A 24 7.06 -1.37 -28.86
C LEU A 24 5.61 -1.59 -29.30
N HIS A 25 4.70 -1.95 -28.39
CA HIS A 25 3.31 -2.26 -28.73
C HIS A 25 2.50 -0.99 -29.03
N PRO A 26 1.89 -0.83 -30.22
CA PRO A 26 1.25 0.41 -30.65
C PRO A 26 0.20 0.96 -29.68
N ARG A 27 -0.65 0.09 -29.12
CA ARG A 27 -1.70 0.47 -28.14
C ARG A 27 -1.19 0.76 -26.72
N LEU A 28 0.01 0.28 -26.36
CA LEU A 28 0.57 0.46 -25.01
C LEU A 28 1.60 1.59 -24.96
N ARG A 29 2.15 1.95 -26.13
CA ARG A 29 3.07 3.06 -26.28
C ARG A 29 2.39 4.39 -25.97
N SER A 30 1.10 4.54 -26.27
CA SER A 30 0.29 5.64 -25.75
C SER A 30 0.28 5.59 -24.22
N HIS A 31 0.68 6.69 -23.58
CA HIS A 31 0.82 6.80 -22.12
C HIS A 31 1.80 5.80 -21.48
N ALA A 32 2.82 5.34 -22.22
CA ALA A 32 3.82 4.39 -21.70
C ALA A 32 4.48 4.86 -20.38
N ARG A 33 4.70 6.18 -20.22
CA ARG A 33 5.23 6.75 -18.97
C ARG A 33 4.32 6.43 -17.78
N GLU A 34 3.02 6.68 -17.91
CA GLU A 34 2.03 6.41 -16.87
C GLU A 34 1.95 4.92 -16.56
N ARG A 35 1.92 4.07 -17.60
CA ARG A 35 1.92 2.60 -17.49
C ARG A 35 3.14 2.04 -16.77
N LEU A 36 4.29 2.70 -16.95
CA LEU A 36 5.55 2.39 -16.25
C LEU A 36 5.64 3.06 -14.86
N GLY A 37 4.57 3.66 -14.35
CA GLY A 37 4.54 4.27 -13.01
C GLY A 37 5.15 5.67 -12.92
N TYR A 38 5.25 6.40 -14.03
CA TYR A 38 5.60 7.83 -14.04
C TYR A 38 4.33 8.67 -14.11
N PRO A 39 3.89 9.29 -13.00
CA PRO A 39 2.73 10.19 -13.02
C PRO A 39 2.99 11.40 -13.92
N PRO A 40 1.94 11.95 -14.56
CA PRO A 40 2.04 13.18 -15.30
C PRO A 40 2.20 14.37 -14.34
N ALA A 41 2.63 15.53 -14.85
CA ALA A 41 2.98 16.68 -14.03
C ALA A 41 1.79 17.25 -13.23
N GLN A 42 0.56 17.05 -13.69
CA GLN A 42 -0.65 17.52 -12.99
C GLN A 42 -0.97 16.72 -11.71
N VAL A 43 -0.33 15.56 -11.51
CA VAL A 43 -0.59 14.72 -10.34
C VAL A 43 0.28 15.17 -9.17
N GLU A 44 -0.37 15.86 -8.23
CA GLU A 44 0.25 16.24 -6.95
C GLU A 44 0.08 15.16 -5.86
N PRO A 45 1.02 15.09 -4.90
CA PRO A 45 0.92 14.22 -3.75
C PRO A 45 -0.34 14.45 -2.89
N GLY A 46 -0.85 13.38 -2.28
CA GLY A 46 -1.94 13.49 -1.29
C GLY A 46 -3.34 13.53 -1.88
N ALA A 47 -3.53 13.17 -3.15
CA ALA A 47 -4.85 12.99 -3.72
C ALA A 47 -5.53 11.69 -3.25
N VAL A 48 -6.86 11.65 -3.29
CA VAL A 48 -7.63 10.41 -3.23
C VAL A 48 -7.69 9.81 -4.62
N TRP A 49 -7.39 8.52 -4.72
CA TRP A 49 -7.27 7.84 -6.01
C TRP A 49 -8.46 6.93 -6.25
N PHE A 50 -9.26 7.22 -7.28
CA PHE A 50 -10.28 6.32 -7.81
C PHE A 50 -9.72 5.52 -8.97
N HIS A 51 -10.05 4.24 -9.02
CA HIS A 51 -9.88 3.41 -10.21
C HIS A 51 -11.24 3.05 -10.78
N ALA A 52 -11.49 3.52 -11.99
CA ALA A 52 -12.69 3.27 -12.78
C ALA A 52 -12.28 2.72 -14.14
N ALA A 53 -12.37 1.41 -14.32
CA ALA A 53 -11.88 0.69 -15.49
C ALA A 53 -12.69 1.01 -16.75
N SER A 54 -14.01 1.23 -16.60
CA SER A 54 -14.94 1.43 -17.69
C SER A 54 -15.60 2.82 -17.70
N LEU A 55 -16.24 3.18 -18.82
CA LEU A 55 -16.98 4.44 -18.97
C LEU A 55 -18.12 4.57 -17.93
N GLY A 56 -18.81 3.47 -17.63
CA GLY A 56 -19.88 3.47 -16.63
C GLY A 56 -19.36 3.74 -15.22
N GLU A 57 -18.26 3.08 -14.84
CA GLU A 57 -17.60 3.32 -13.55
C GLU A 57 -17.06 4.76 -13.48
N ARG A 58 -16.56 5.29 -14.60
CA ARG A 58 -16.08 6.66 -14.69
C ARG A 58 -17.20 7.65 -14.41
N GLY A 59 -18.37 7.46 -15.03
CA GLY A 59 -19.55 8.27 -14.78
C GLY A 59 -20.01 8.23 -13.32
N VAL A 60 -19.90 7.09 -12.63
CA VAL A 60 -20.18 7.00 -11.18
C VAL A 60 -19.24 7.91 -10.39
N VAL A 61 -17.94 7.89 -10.70
CA VAL A 61 -16.96 8.75 -10.04
C VAL A 61 -17.29 10.21 -10.30
N ASP A 62 -17.53 10.62 -11.55
CA ASP A 62 -17.84 12.01 -11.89
C ASP A 62 -19.13 12.52 -11.21
N ALA A 63 -20.13 11.67 -10.98
CA ALA A 63 -21.33 12.01 -10.20
C ALA A 63 -21.06 12.22 -8.70
N LEU A 64 -20.07 11.51 -8.14
CA LEU A 64 -19.69 11.63 -6.73
C LEU A 64 -18.82 12.86 -6.46
N LEU A 65 -18.02 13.30 -7.44
CA LEU A 65 -17.00 14.35 -7.26
C LEU A 65 -17.53 15.68 -6.68
N PRO A 66 -18.63 16.27 -7.18
CA PRO A 66 -19.12 17.56 -6.67
C PRO A 66 -19.46 17.48 -5.18
N GLU A 67 -20.18 16.42 -4.80
CA GLU A 67 -20.61 16.18 -3.42
C GLU A 67 -19.43 15.81 -2.50
N LEU A 68 -18.43 15.08 -3.01
CA LEU A 68 -17.19 14.80 -2.29
C LEU A 68 -16.41 16.08 -1.97
N ARG A 69 -16.36 17.04 -2.90
CA ARG A 69 -15.70 18.34 -2.69
C ARG A 69 -16.48 19.26 -1.76
N LEU A 70 -17.81 19.13 -1.71
CA LEU A 70 -18.63 19.80 -0.70
C LEU A 70 -18.38 19.24 0.70
N ALA A 71 -18.26 17.91 0.82
CA ALA A 71 -17.99 17.26 2.09
C ALA A 71 -16.56 17.51 2.61
N GLU A 72 -15.57 17.60 1.71
CA GLU A 72 -14.16 17.81 2.04
C GLU A 72 -13.56 18.89 1.13
N PRO A 73 -13.65 20.18 1.54
CA PRO A 73 -13.10 21.29 0.77
C PRO A 73 -11.59 21.13 0.52
N GLY A 74 -11.17 21.33 -0.73
CA GLY A 74 -9.76 21.14 -1.13
C GLY A 74 -9.38 19.69 -1.45
N LEU A 75 -10.34 18.76 -1.45
CA LEU A 75 -10.11 17.38 -1.88
C LEU A 75 -9.62 17.32 -3.33
N ARG A 76 -8.44 16.73 -3.52
CA ARG A 76 -7.85 16.41 -4.81
C ARG A 76 -8.16 14.97 -5.19
N VAL A 77 -8.59 14.75 -6.42
CA VAL A 77 -9.03 13.47 -6.94
C VAL A 77 -8.31 13.11 -8.22
N ILE A 78 -7.72 11.91 -8.24
CA ILE A 78 -7.11 11.29 -9.41
C ILE A 78 -7.98 10.11 -9.82
N VAL A 79 -8.24 9.96 -11.12
CA VAL A 79 -8.99 8.81 -11.66
C VAL A 79 -8.13 8.04 -12.64
N SER A 80 -7.92 6.74 -12.39
CA SER A 80 -7.27 5.84 -13.35
C SER A 80 -8.26 4.99 -14.13
N CYS A 81 -8.04 4.91 -15.44
CA CYS A 81 -8.85 4.15 -16.39
C CYS A 81 -8.00 3.12 -17.16
N THR A 82 -8.65 2.07 -17.65
CA THR A 82 -8.02 1.07 -18.54
C THR A 82 -8.43 1.25 -20.00
N SER A 83 -9.63 1.76 -20.28
CA SER A 83 -10.08 2.08 -21.65
C SER A 83 -9.83 3.54 -22.03
N ASP A 84 -9.46 3.76 -23.30
CA ASP A 84 -9.25 5.11 -23.84
C ASP A 84 -10.54 5.95 -23.78
N SER A 85 -11.69 5.31 -24.05
CA SER A 85 -13.00 5.96 -23.97
C SER A 85 -13.35 6.52 -22.59
N ALA A 86 -12.96 5.82 -21.50
CA ALA A 86 -13.21 6.29 -20.14
C ALA A 86 -12.23 7.41 -19.75
N ARG A 87 -11.07 7.47 -20.40
CA ARG A 87 -10.07 8.52 -20.19
C ARG A 87 -10.43 9.82 -20.90
N GLU A 88 -10.92 9.73 -22.14
CA GLU A 88 -11.30 10.87 -22.98
C GLU A 88 -12.60 11.55 -22.52
N GLN A 89 -13.33 10.92 -21.61
CA GLN A 89 -14.52 11.52 -21.01
C GLN A 89 -14.15 12.77 -20.21
N GLU A 90 -14.76 13.90 -20.57
CA GLU A 90 -14.67 15.13 -19.78
C GLU A 90 -15.28 14.94 -18.39
N GLY A 91 -14.60 15.47 -17.38
CA GLY A 91 -15.04 15.33 -16.00
C GLY A 91 -14.27 16.26 -15.06
N ALA A 92 -14.70 16.33 -13.81
CA ALA A 92 -14.20 17.30 -12.83
C ALA A 92 -12.94 16.85 -12.06
N ALA A 93 -12.37 15.69 -12.40
CA ALA A 93 -11.19 15.14 -11.73
C ALA A 93 -9.94 16.00 -11.98
N ASP A 94 -9.09 16.14 -10.96
CA ASP A 94 -7.85 16.94 -11.06
C ASP A 94 -6.84 16.31 -12.02
N ALA A 95 -6.86 14.98 -12.15
CA ALA A 95 -6.11 14.27 -13.17
C ALA A 95 -6.80 12.96 -13.58
N VAL A 96 -6.72 12.65 -14.88
CA VAL A 96 -7.16 11.38 -15.46
C VAL A 96 -5.97 10.67 -16.09
N ILE A 97 -5.75 9.41 -15.70
CA ILE A 97 -4.52 8.68 -15.99
C ILE A 97 -4.79 7.25 -16.47
N CYS A 98 -3.79 6.64 -17.08
CA CYS A 98 -3.76 5.20 -17.33
C CYS A 98 -3.31 4.51 -16.05
N LEU A 99 -3.98 3.42 -15.70
CA LEU A 99 -3.51 2.57 -14.62
C LEU A 99 -2.08 2.08 -14.92
N PRO A 100 -1.14 2.17 -13.95
CA PRO A 100 0.16 1.51 -14.08
C PRO A 100 -0.04 0.02 -14.36
N LEU A 101 0.82 -0.56 -15.19
CA LEU A 101 0.79 -2.02 -15.39
C LEU A 101 1.05 -2.71 -14.05
N ASP A 102 0.32 -3.81 -13.79
CA ASP A 102 0.29 -4.49 -12.49
C ASP A 102 1.56 -5.31 -12.21
N VAL A 103 2.67 -4.59 -12.17
CA VAL A 103 4.02 -5.07 -12.01
C VAL A 103 4.60 -4.29 -10.84
N LEU A 104 4.92 -5.00 -9.76
CA LEU A 104 5.18 -4.40 -8.45
C LEU A 104 6.19 -3.23 -8.49
N PRO A 105 7.33 -3.28 -9.21
CA PRO A 105 8.25 -2.14 -9.28
C PRO A 105 7.62 -0.85 -9.82
N TRP A 106 6.72 -0.96 -10.81
CA TRP A 106 6.09 0.21 -11.44
C TRP A 106 4.92 0.73 -10.62
N VAL A 107 4.14 -0.18 -10.03
CA VAL A 107 3.15 0.15 -9.00
C VAL A 107 3.80 0.88 -7.83
N LEU A 108 4.90 0.36 -7.28
CA LEU A 108 5.55 0.98 -6.13
C LEU A 108 6.10 2.36 -6.49
N ARG A 109 6.67 2.51 -7.70
CA ARG A 109 7.11 3.81 -8.25
C ARG A 109 5.95 4.81 -8.34
N TRP A 110 4.80 4.35 -8.83
CA TRP A 110 3.58 5.15 -8.88
C TRP A 110 3.17 5.61 -7.48
N LEU A 111 3.00 4.66 -6.55
CA LEU A 111 2.57 4.93 -5.18
C LEU A 111 3.53 5.86 -4.42
N ASP A 112 4.84 5.74 -4.64
CA ASP A 112 5.83 6.59 -3.97
C ASP A 112 5.84 8.03 -4.48
N ARG A 113 5.47 8.25 -5.74
CA ARG A 113 5.38 9.61 -6.31
C ARG A 113 4.04 10.26 -6.03
N VAL A 114 2.95 9.52 -6.25
CA VAL A 114 1.58 10.03 -6.10
C VAL A 114 1.17 10.13 -4.64
N ARG A 115 1.71 9.26 -3.77
CA ARG A 115 1.41 9.24 -2.33
C ARG A 115 -0.10 9.41 -2.06
N PRO A 116 -0.95 8.53 -2.61
CA PRO A 116 -2.39 8.69 -2.47
C PRO A 116 -2.80 8.46 -1.01
N ARG A 117 -3.77 9.25 -0.52
CA ARG A 117 -4.36 9.11 0.82
C ARG A 117 -5.09 7.77 0.98
N GLY A 118 -5.64 7.28 -0.12
CA GLY A 118 -6.25 5.96 -0.25
C GLY A 118 -6.63 5.66 -1.70
N LEU A 119 -6.93 4.39 -1.96
CA LEU A 119 -7.38 3.88 -3.26
C LEU A 119 -8.83 3.39 -3.15
N ILE A 120 -9.69 3.83 -4.07
CA ILE A 120 -11.07 3.39 -4.19
C ILE A 120 -11.21 2.66 -5.52
N LEU A 121 -11.46 1.35 -5.44
CA LEU A 121 -11.73 0.49 -6.60
C LEU A 121 -13.24 0.47 -6.84
N VAL A 122 -13.67 0.94 -8.00
CA VAL A 122 -15.09 0.91 -8.40
C VAL A 122 -15.38 -0.45 -9.05
N GLU A 123 -16.36 -1.18 -8.54
CA GLU A 123 -16.78 -2.50 -9.03
C GLU A 123 -15.71 -3.62 -8.97
N ALA A 124 -15.05 -3.98 -10.07
CA ALA A 124 -14.68 -5.39 -10.27
C ALA A 124 -13.20 -5.72 -10.45
N GLU A 125 -12.30 -4.74 -10.58
CA GLU A 125 -10.91 -5.05 -10.92
C GLU A 125 -10.01 -5.20 -9.69
N LEU A 126 -9.45 -6.41 -9.53
CA LEU A 126 -8.39 -6.68 -8.55
C LEU A 126 -7.05 -6.83 -9.26
N TRP A 127 -6.08 -6.09 -8.78
CA TRP A 127 -4.73 -6.00 -9.32
C TRP A 127 -3.74 -6.46 -8.24
N PRO A 128 -3.26 -7.72 -8.25
CA PRO A 128 -2.45 -8.28 -7.18
C PRO A 128 -1.22 -7.45 -6.79
N ALA A 129 -0.48 -6.90 -7.76
CA ALA A 129 0.71 -6.11 -7.46
C ALA A 129 0.34 -4.73 -6.88
N LEU A 130 -0.73 -4.10 -7.38
CA LEU A 130 -1.31 -2.87 -6.87
C LEU A 130 -1.76 -3.00 -5.41
N LEU A 131 -2.57 -4.00 -5.11
CA LEU A 131 -3.07 -4.28 -3.77
C LEU A 131 -1.93 -4.58 -2.80
N THR A 132 -0.96 -5.37 -3.26
CA THR A 132 0.24 -5.66 -2.47
C THR A 132 1.06 -4.40 -2.23
N GLY A 133 1.25 -3.55 -3.25
CA GLY A 133 1.94 -2.27 -3.12
C GLY A 133 1.26 -1.32 -2.14
N CYS A 134 -0.06 -1.20 -2.19
CA CYS A 134 -0.84 -0.39 -1.24
C CYS A 134 -0.66 -0.90 0.20
N ARG A 135 -0.79 -2.21 0.42
CA ARG A 135 -0.60 -2.85 1.73
C ARG A 135 0.81 -2.65 2.27
N MET A 136 1.82 -2.73 1.40
CA MET A 136 3.22 -2.48 1.77
C MET A 136 3.47 -1.03 2.18
N ARG A 137 2.66 -0.08 1.69
CA ARG A 137 2.77 1.34 2.00
C ARG A 137 1.82 1.83 3.07
N GLY A 138 0.94 0.97 3.58
CA GLY A 138 -0.11 1.34 4.54
C GLY A 138 -1.20 2.20 3.91
N ILE A 139 -1.36 2.15 2.59
CA ILE A 139 -2.39 2.91 1.88
C ILE A 139 -3.71 2.15 2.00
N PRO A 140 -4.77 2.75 2.58
CA PRO A 140 -6.06 2.10 2.69
C PRO A 140 -6.70 1.91 1.31
N VAL A 141 -7.38 0.77 1.14
CA VAL A 141 -8.07 0.42 -0.10
C VAL A 141 -9.53 0.08 0.21
N ILE A 142 -10.46 0.76 -0.47
CA ILE A 142 -11.90 0.47 -0.42
C ILE A 142 -12.34 -0.07 -1.78
N ARG A 143 -13.20 -1.09 -1.75
CA ARG A 143 -13.96 -1.58 -2.90
C ARG A 143 -15.37 -1.02 -2.81
N LEU A 144 -15.72 -0.16 -3.76
CA LEU A 144 -17.01 0.49 -3.84
C LEU A 144 -17.91 -0.29 -4.82
N ALA A 145 -19.05 -0.77 -4.32
CA ALA A 145 -20.01 -1.60 -5.05
C ALA A 145 -19.39 -2.77 -5.82
N PRO A 146 -18.63 -3.65 -5.15
CA PRO A 146 -17.86 -4.67 -5.84
C PRO A 146 -18.71 -5.62 -6.69
N ARG A 147 -18.26 -5.91 -7.92
CA ARG A 147 -18.92 -6.86 -8.84
C ARG A 147 -18.03 -8.05 -9.18
N GLU A 148 -18.65 -9.15 -9.61
CA GLU A 148 -17.92 -10.33 -10.08
C GLU A 148 -17.44 -10.09 -11.51
N GLY A 149 -16.16 -9.72 -11.64
CA GLY A 149 -15.48 -9.63 -12.93
C GLY A 149 -14.77 -10.94 -13.33
N PRO A 150 -14.40 -11.10 -14.61
CA PRO A 150 -13.63 -12.25 -15.10
C PRO A 150 -12.31 -12.46 -14.32
N GLY A 151 -11.68 -11.36 -13.88
CA GLY A 151 -10.47 -11.39 -13.05
C GLY A 151 -10.72 -12.01 -11.67
N MET A 152 -11.80 -11.60 -10.99
CA MET A 152 -12.20 -12.17 -9.70
C MET A 152 -12.57 -13.65 -9.82
N ALA A 153 -13.34 -14.02 -10.86
CA ALA A 153 -13.74 -15.40 -11.09
C ALA A 153 -12.53 -16.34 -11.26
N ARG A 154 -11.49 -15.90 -11.99
CA ARG A 154 -10.21 -16.64 -12.10
C ARG A 154 -9.49 -16.72 -10.76
N LEU A 155 -9.46 -15.62 -10.00
CA LEU A 155 -8.78 -15.55 -8.71
C LEU A 155 -9.43 -16.46 -7.65
N ARG A 156 -10.77 -16.57 -7.65
CA ARG A 156 -11.52 -17.46 -6.73
C ARG A 156 -11.24 -18.95 -6.96
N ARG A 157 -10.76 -19.35 -8.14
CA ARG A 157 -10.25 -20.72 -8.37
C ARG A 157 -9.00 -21.03 -7.54
N LEU A 158 -8.37 -20.00 -6.97
CA LEU A 158 -7.24 -20.09 -6.05
C LEU A 158 -7.64 -19.48 -4.69
N PRO A 159 -8.41 -20.20 -3.84
CA PRO A 159 -9.06 -19.62 -2.67
C PRO A 159 -8.09 -18.93 -1.70
N GLY A 160 -6.93 -19.53 -1.42
CA GLY A 160 -5.90 -18.94 -0.56
C GLY A 160 -5.13 -17.74 -1.17
N VAL A 161 -5.36 -17.42 -2.44
CA VAL A 161 -4.87 -16.21 -3.12
C VAL A 161 -5.91 -15.11 -3.03
N ALA A 162 -7.17 -15.43 -3.33
CA ALA A 162 -8.29 -14.51 -3.19
C ALA A 162 -8.41 -13.99 -1.75
N GLU A 163 -8.40 -14.88 -0.76
CA GLU A 163 -8.46 -14.52 0.66
C GLU A 163 -7.30 -13.61 1.07
N ALA A 164 -6.07 -13.93 0.65
CA ALA A 164 -4.88 -13.14 0.97
C ALA A 164 -4.92 -11.74 0.34
N LEU A 165 -5.47 -11.58 -0.87
CA LEU A 165 -5.59 -10.29 -1.53
C LEU A 165 -6.72 -9.45 -0.95
N LEU A 166 -7.86 -10.08 -0.64
CA LEU A 166 -9.06 -9.44 -0.10
C LEU A 166 -8.96 -9.08 1.38
N SER A 167 -8.10 -9.77 2.13
CA SER A 167 -7.90 -9.52 3.55
C SER A 167 -7.52 -8.07 3.84
N GLY A 168 -8.32 -7.39 4.66
CA GLY A 168 -8.10 -6.01 5.08
C GLY A 168 -8.50 -4.94 4.06
N LEU A 169 -9.20 -5.29 2.98
CA LEU A 169 -9.85 -4.31 2.10
C LEU A 169 -11.19 -3.88 2.70
N GLY A 170 -11.48 -2.58 2.68
CA GLY A 170 -12.84 -2.09 2.98
C GLY A 170 -13.79 -2.48 1.85
N VAL A 171 -15.01 -2.91 2.18
CA VAL A 171 -16.07 -3.18 1.20
C VAL A 171 -17.27 -2.31 1.56
N VAL A 172 -17.76 -1.57 0.57
CA VAL A 172 -18.83 -0.59 0.73
C VAL A 172 -19.89 -0.83 -0.34
N HIS A 173 -21.16 -0.85 0.06
CA HIS A 173 -22.32 -1.02 -0.81
C HIS A 173 -22.28 -2.26 -1.75
N PRO A 174 -21.96 -3.48 -1.27
CA PRO A 174 -21.88 -4.68 -2.13
C PRO A 174 -23.20 -5.03 -2.83
N GLU A 175 -24.32 -4.69 -2.22
CA GLU A 175 -25.67 -4.98 -2.72
C GLU A 175 -26.21 -3.93 -3.69
N VAL A 176 -25.49 -2.85 -3.95
CA VAL A 176 -26.01 -1.70 -4.70
C VAL A 176 -25.40 -1.64 -6.10
N ASP A 177 -26.21 -1.31 -7.10
CA ASP A 177 -25.74 -0.94 -8.44
C ASP A 177 -25.59 0.58 -8.59
N LEU A 178 -24.34 1.04 -8.63
CA LEU A 178 -24.06 2.47 -8.71
C LEU A 178 -24.18 3.03 -10.11
N LYS A 179 -24.34 2.22 -11.18
CA LYS A 179 -24.43 2.76 -12.55
C LYS A 179 -25.60 3.70 -12.76
N SER A 180 -26.65 3.56 -11.95
CA SER A 180 -27.79 4.51 -11.92
C SER A 180 -27.42 5.92 -11.44
N LEU A 181 -26.28 6.10 -10.75
CA LEU A 181 -25.76 7.40 -10.32
C LEU A 181 -25.06 8.16 -11.45
N ALA A 182 -24.53 7.45 -12.44
CA ALA A 182 -23.85 8.08 -13.56
C ALA A 182 -24.78 9.11 -14.23
N PRO A 183 -24.28 10.31 -14.59
CA PRO A 183 -25.10 11.29 -15.28
C PRO A 183 -25.61 10.70 -16.58
N ARG A 184 -26.90 10.85 -16.85
CA ARG A 184 -27.44 10.45 -18.16
C ARG A 184 -27.04 11.52 -19.17
N PRO A 185 -26.46 11.14 -20.32
CA PRO A 185 -26.24 12.09 -21.40
C PRO A 185 -27.60 12.61 -21.88
N ALA A 186 -27.59 13.81 -22.48
CA ALA A 186 -28.77 14.31 -23.17
C ALA A 186 -29.20 13.31 -24.25
N ARG A 187 -30.51 13.18 -24.46
CA ARG A 187 -31.04 12.30 -25.50
C ARG A 187 -30.59 12.83 -26.86
N ALA A 188 -29.68 12.10 -27.50
CA ALA A 188 -28.98 12.59 -28.68
C ALA A 188 -29.81 12.54 -29.98
N PHE A 189 -30.89 11.75 -30.00
CA PHE A 189 -31.82 11.68 -31.13
C PHE A 189 -33.20 11.19 -30.68
N SER A 190 -34.21 11.44 -31.52
CA SER A 190 -35.61 11.08 -31.26
C SER A 190 -36.16 10.12 -32.32
N TRP A 191 -37.25 9.44 -31.96
CA TRP A 191 -37.95 8.51 -32.84
C TRP A 191 -39.47 8.69 -32.69
N PRO A 192 -40.26 8.41 -33.74
CA PRO A 192 -41.71 8.49 -33.66
C PRO A 192 -42.30 7.28 -32.91
N GLY A 193 -43.32 7.52 -32.08
CA GLY A 193 -44.08 6.45 -31.41
C GLY A 193 -43.33 5.72 -30.28
N GLU A 194 -43.79 4.51 -29.99
CA GLU A 194 -43.23 3.65 -28.93
C GLU A 194 -41.94 2.94 -29.40
N ALA A 195 -40.97 2.78 -28.50
CA ALA A 195 -39.73 2.05 -28.80
C ALA A 195 -39.33 1.05 -27.73
N VAL A 196 -38.66 -0.01 -28.18
CA VAL A 196 -37.98 -1.00 -27.37
C VAL A 196 -36.48 -0.85 -27.57
N ILE A 197 -35.72 -0.84 -26.49
CA ILE A 197 -34.25 -0.83 -26.53
C ILE A 197 -33.73 -2.23 -26.23
N ALA A 198 -32.88 -2.79 -27.09
CA ALA A 198 -32.07 -3.95 -26.77
C ALA A 198 -30.64 -3.49 -26.49
N GLY A 199 -30.34 -3.32 -25.20
CA GLY A 199 -29.13 -2.66 -24.71
C GLY A 199 -28.03 -3.65 -24.36
N SER A 200 -26.79 -3.37 -24.80
CA SER A 200 -25.60 -4.15 -24.46
C SER A 200 -25.67 -5.63 -24.92
N THR A 201 -26.19 -5.87 -26.13
CA THR A 201 -26.33 -7.23 -26.67
C THR A 201 -24.99 -7.88 -27.01
N HIS A 202 -24.97 -9.22 -26.97
CA HIS A 202 -23.86 -10.09 -27.34
C HIS A 202 -24.22 -11.03 -28.49
N GLU A 203 -23.22 -11.74 -29.01
CA GLU A 203 -23.36 -12.66 -30.13
C GLU A 203 -24.50 -13.66 -29.92
N GLY A 204 -25.38 -13.75 -30.92
CA GLY A 204 -26.60 -14.56 -30.88
C GLY A 204 -27.83 -13.85 -30.30
N GLU A 205 -27.65 -12.84 -29.43
CA GLU A 205 -28.79 -12.12 -28.84
C GLU A 205 -29.44 -11.15 -29.83
N GLU A 206 -28.66 -10.54 -30.75
CA GLU A 206 -29.23 -9.60 -31.73
C GLU A 206 -30.26 -10.29 -32.64
N ALA A 207 -29.94 -11.49 -33.13
CA ALA A 207 -30.85 -12.28 -33.94
C ALA A 207 -32.11 -12.68 -33.14
N ALA A 208 -31.93 -13.12 -31.90
CA ALA A 208 -33.05 -13.48 -31.02
C ALA A 208 -33.99 -12.30 -30.73
N VAL A 209 -33.42 -11.12 -30.46
CA VAL A 209 -34.18 -9.89 -30.27
C VAL A 209 -34.96 -9.54 -31.52
N LEU A 210 -34.35 -9.60 -32.71
CA LEU A 210 -35.03 -9.32 -33.98
C LEU A 210 -36.18 -10.30 -34.23
N ASP A 211 -35.97 -11.59 -33.99
CA ASP A 211 -36.99 -12.65 -34.13
C ASP A 211 -38.16 -12.47 -33.16
N ALA A 212 -37.89 -11.97 -31.96
CA ALA A 212 -38.90 -11.72 -30.94
C ALA A 212 -39.69 -10.44 -31.25
N TRP A 213 -38.97 -9.37 -31.61
CA TRP A 213 -39.52 -8.07 -31.93
C TRP A 213 -40.41 -8.11 -33.17
N SER A 214 -40.04 -8.86 -34.22
CA SER A 214 -40.83 -8.95 -35.46
C SER A 214 -42.19 -9.64 -35.28
N LYS A 215 -42.42 -10.31 -34.14
CA LYS A 215 -43.69 -10.98 -33.78
C LYS A 215 -44.62 -10.09 -32.95
N LEU A 216 -44.21 -8.87 -32.63
CA LEU A 216 -45.06 -7.87 -32.00
C LEU A 216 -45.92 -7.20 -33.07
N ASP A 217 -47.17 -6.89 -32.73
CA ASP A 217 -48.14 -6.33 -33.69
C ASP A 217 -48.90 -5.13 -33.09
N PRO A 218 -48.72 -3.90 -33.62
CA PRO A 218 -47.64 -3.53 -34.54
C PRO A 218 -46.27 -3.55 -33.81
N PRO A 219 -45.15 -3.81 -34.51
CA PRO A 219 -43.83 -3.77 -33.88
C PRO A 219 -43.41 -2.32 -33.59
N PRO A 220 -42.99 -1.99 -32.34
CA PRO A 220 -42.47 -0.66 -32.00
C PRO A 220 -41.12 -0.41 -32.69
N ILE A 221 -40.57 0.81 -32.62
CA ILE A 221 -39.19 1.01 -33.09
C ILE A 221 -38.22 0.23 -32.21
N LEU A 222 -37.28 -0.50 -32.80
CA LEU A 222 -36.22 -1.20 -32.09
C LEU A 222 -34.92 -0.39 -32.12
N VAL A 223 -34.38 -0.03 -30.96
CA VAL A 223 -33.00 0.47 -30.87
C VAL A 223 -32.12 -0.68 -30.42
N LEU A 224 -31.24 -1.13 -31.31
CA LEU A 224 -30.34 -2.25 -31.06
C LEU A 224 -28.94 -1.72 -30.75
N ALA A 225 -28.42 -2.02 -29.56
CA ALA A 225 -27.14 -1.49 -29.08
C ALA A 225 -26.16 -2.63 -28.73
N PRO A 226 -25.34 -3.08 -29.69
CA PRO A 226 -24.30 -4.09 -29.46
C PRO A 226 -23.28 -3.62 -28.42
N ARG A 227 -22.81 -4.54 -27.57
CA ARG A 227 -21.88 -4.20 -26.47
C ARG A 227 -20.48 -3.81 -26.94
N GLU A 228 -20.05 -4.32 -28.10
CA GLU A 228 -18.68 -4.22 -28.61
C GLU A 228 -18.64 -3.50 -29.97
N ARG A 229 -17.73 -2.52 -30.10
CA ARG A 229 -17.59 -1.72 -31.34
C ARG A 229 -17.25 -2.56 -32.57
N SER A 230 -16.44 -3.61 -32.39
CA SER A 230 -16.04 -4.52 -33.48
C SER A 230 -17.21 -5.28 -34.11
N ARG A 231 -18.38 -5.30 -33.46
CA ARG A 231 -19.57 -6.01 -33.95
C ARG A 231 -20.58 -5.12 -34.65
N PHE A 232 -20.33 -3.81 -34.77
CA PHE A 232 -21.29 -2.91 -35.41
C PHE A 232 -21.54 -3.29 -36.87
N ASP A 233 -20.51 -3.63 -37.63
CA ASP A 233 -20.65 -4.02 -39.03
C ASP A 233 -21.29 -5.40 -39.19
N GLU A 234 -20.94 -6.35 -38.32
CA GLU A 234 -21.55 -7.69 -38.29
C GLU A 234 -23.08 -7.60 -38.03
N VAL A 235 -23.48 -6.72 -37.10
CA VAL A 235 -24.89 -6.52 -36.75
C VAL A 235 -25.61 -5.72 -37.85
N ALA A 236 -24.95 -4.77 -38.50
CA ALA A 236 -25.49 -4.14 -39.71
C ALA A 236 -25.79 -5.21 -40.77
N ASP A 237 -24.81 -6.06 -41.14
CA ASP A 237 -25.03 -7.12 -42.12
C ASP A 237 -26.18 -8.07 -41.75
N LEU A 238 -26.39 -8.31 -40.44
CA LEU A 238 -27.54 -9.06 -39.95
C LEU A 238 -28.86 -8.35 -40.27
N LEU A 239 -28.96 -7.03 -40.04
CA LEU A 239 -30.15 -6.24 -40.34
C LEU A 239 -30.47 -6.25 -41.84
N GLU A 240 -29.45 -6.10 -42.70
CA GLU A 240 -29.55 -6.23 -44.16
C GLU A 240 -30.12 -7.59 -44.55
N ARG A 241 -29.56 -8.68 -44.04
CA ARG A 241 -30.02 -10.05 -44.33
C ARG A 241 -31.45 -10.30 -43.86
N ARG A 242 -31.89 -9.65 -42.78
CA ARG A 242 -33.27 -9.75 -42.29
C ARG A 242 -34.25 -8.90 -43.09
N GLY A 243 -33.78 -8.03 -44.00
CA GLY A 243 -34.63 -7.20 -44.85
C GLY A 243 -35.47 -6.18 -44.08
N VAL A 244 -35.05 -5.79 -42.88
CA VAL A 244 -35.74 -4.77 -42.06
C VAL A 244 -35.33 -3.38 -42.52
N ARG A 245 -36.22 -2.39 -42.41
CA ARG A 245 -35.84 -0.99 -42.67
C ARG A 245 -35.09 -0.44 -41.46
N TRP A 246 -33.81 -0.12 -41.62
CA TRP A 246 -32.98 0.30 -40.50
C TRP A 246 -32.03 1.45 -40.86
N VAL A 247 -31.44 2.06 -39.83
CA VAL A 247 -30.45 3.13 -39.97
C VAL A 247 -29.36 3.01 -38.89
N ARG A 248 -28.13 3.40 -39.21
CA ARG A 248 -27.07 3.62 -38.21
C ARG A 248 -27.35 4.89 -37.42
N ARG A 249 -27.12 4.86 -36.11
CA ARG A 249 -27.20 6.04 -35.25
C ARG A 249 -26.32 7.18 -35.79
N SER A 250 -25.12 6.88 -36.25
CA SER A 250 -24.17 7.85 -36.84
C SER A 250 -24.72 8.61 -38.06
N ALA A 251 -25.71 8.05 -38.75
CA ALA A 251 -26.39 8.69 -39.88
C ALA A 251 -27.66 9.48 -39.48
N VAL A 252 -28.07 9.41 -38.20
CA VAL A 252 -29.22 10.15 -37.68
C VAL A 252 -28.75 11.51 -37.14
N VAL A 253 -29.38 12.59 -37.60
CA VAL A 253 -29.06 13.94 -37.11
C VAL A 253 -29.81 14.21 -35.81
N GLU A 254 -31.14 14.39 -35.86
CA GLU A 254 -31.97 14.66 -34.68
C GLU A 254 -33.19 13.74 -34.57
N VAL A 255 -33.76 13.32 -35.70
CA VAL A 255 -34.98 12.51 -35.76
C VAL A 255 -34.75 11.34 -36.69
N VAL A 256 -35.17 10.16 -36.27
CA VAL A 256 -35.17 8.96 -37.10
C VAL A 256 -36.12 9.13 -38.28
N SER A 257 -35.65 8.80 -39.49
CA SER A 257 -36.43 8.92 -40.72
C SER A 257 -37.76 8.16 -40.65
N PRO A 258 -38.87 8.72 -41.17
CA PRO A 258 -40.16 8.03 -41.21
C PRO A 258 -40.06 6.65 -41.88
N GLY A 259 -40.74 5.65 -41.31
CA GLY A 259 -40.73 4.28 -41.82
C GLY A 259 -39.54 3.42 -41.37
N THR A 260 -38.55 3.99 -40.69
CA THR A 260 -37.48 3.21 -40.03
C THR A 260 -38.07 2.32 -38.95
N GLN A 261 -37.65 1.06 -38.92
CA GLN A 261 -38.08 0.07 -37.94
C GLN A 261 -36.99 -0.21 -36.89
N VAL A 262 -35.72 -0.24 -37.31
CA VAL A 262 -34.59 -0.53 -36.42
C VAL A 262 -33.54 0.59 -36.48
N VAL A 263 -33.03 1.01 -35.33
CA VAL A 263 -31.88 1.90 -35.22
C VAL A 263 -30.72 1.11 -34.62
N LEU A 264 -29.63 0.98 -35.36
CA LEU A 264 -28.39 0.39 -34.86
C LEU A 264 -27.58 1.46 -34.13
N LEU A 265 -27.41 1.32 -32.82
CA LEU A 265 -26.59 2.21 -32.02
C LEU A 265 -25.10 1.86 -32.20
N ASP A 266 -24.47 2.46 -33.23
CA ASP A 266 -23.06 2.27 -33.60
C ASP A 266 -22.10 3.27 -32.93
N SER A 267 -22.49 3.75 -31.75
CA SER A 267 -21.72 4.67 -30.91
C SER A 267 -21.76 4.23 -29.45
N LEU A 268 -20.75 4.63 -28.67
CA LEU A 268 -20.69 4.33 -27.23
C LEU A 268 -21.05 5.55 -26.40
N GLY A 269 -21.62 5.31 -25.22
CA GLY A 269 -21.86 6.36 -24.22
C GLY A 269 -23.21 7.07 -24.33
N GLU A 270 -24.03 6.80 -25.34
CA GLU A 270 -25.35 7.44 -25.52
C GLU A 270 -26.52 6.64 -24.92
N LEU A 271 -26.36 5.32 -24.74
CA LEU A 271 -27.45 4.37 -24.42
C LEU A 271 -28.27 4.78 -23.19
N SER A 272 -27.64 5.22 -22.11
CA SER A 272 -28.33 5.56 -20.86
C SER A 272 -29.25 6.78 -20.98
N GLY A 273 -28.96 7.69 -21.91
CA GLY A 273 -29.81 8.85 -22.25
C GLY A 273 -31.05 8.49 -23.07
N LEU A 274 -31.09 7.29 -23.67
CA LEU A 274 -32.19 6.82 -24.51
C LEU A 274 -33.29 6.11 -23.70
N TYR A 275 -32.94 5.46 -22.59
CA TYR A 275 -33.89 4.73 -21.74
C TYR A 275 -35.11 5.53 -21.28
N PRO A 276 -35.01 6.82 -20.89
CA PRO A 276 -36.19 7.60 -20.48
C PRO A 276 -37.30 7.66 -21.55
N ALA A 277 -36.93 7.56 -22.83
CA ALA A 277 -37.89 7.56 -23.95
C ALA A 277 -38.35 6.18 -24.40
N ALA A 278 -37.78 5.10 -23.85
CA ALA A 278 -38.12 3.73 -24.21
C ALA A 278 -39.27 3.19 -23.36
N ALA A 279 -40.15 2.43 -23.98
CA ALA A 279 -41.25 1.76 -23.29
C ALA A 279 -40.82 0.49 -22.58
N ALA A 280 -39.96 -0.29 -23.21
CA ALA A 280 -39.35 -1.48 -22.64
C ALA A 280 -37.87 -1.58 -23.02
N ALA A 281 -37.10 -2.29 -22.22
CA ALA A 281 -35.70 -2.55 -22.49
C ALA A 281 -35.34 -4.01 -22.24
N PHE A 282 -34.78 -4.67 -23.25
CA PHE A 282 -34.07 -5.93 -23.09
C PHE A 282 -32.62 -5.64 -22.72
N ILE A 283 -32.15 -6.20 -21.60
CA ILE A 283 -30.76 -6.06 -21.15
C ILE A 283 -29.96 -7.30 -21.59
N GLY A 284 -28.99 -7.07 -22.46
CA GLY A 284 -28.15 -8.11 -23.07
C GLY A 284 -27.14 -8.76 -22.12
N GLY A 285 -26.42 -9.74 -22.65
CA GLY A 285 -25.54 -10.64 -21.93
C GLY A 285 -26.27 -11.67 -21.09
N THR A 286 -27.60 -11.72 -21.17
CA THR A 286 -28.46 -12.50 -20.27
C THR A 286 -28.89 -13.85 -20.88
N PHE A 287 -28.64 -14.09 -22.17
CA PHE A 287 -28.68 -15.42 -22.78
C PHE A 287 -27.32 -16.09 -22.94
N VAL A 288 -26.23 -15.37 -22.66
CA VAL A 288 -24.86 -15.88 -22.77
C VAL A 288 -24.32 -16.19 -21.38
N GLU A 289 -24.33 -17.46 -20.98
CA GLU A 289 -23.94 -17.91 -19.63
C GLU A 289 -22.57 -17.39 -19.19
N ARG A 290 -21.59 -17.40 -20.10
CA ARG A 290 -20.23 -16.90 -19.84
C ARG A 290 -20.18 -15.39 -19.54
N VAL A 291 -21.13 -14.62 -20.08
CA VAL A 291 -21.24 -13.18 -19.83
C VAL A 291 -21.96 -12.94 -18.51
N GLY A 292 -23.05 -13.68 -18.25
CA GLY A 292 -23.75 -13.64 -16.96
C GLY A 292 -24.59 -12.37 -16.72
N GLY A 293 -24.93 -11.62 -17.76
CA GLY A 293 -25.86 -10.48 -17.73
C GLY A 293 -25.23 -9.12 -17.41
N HIS A 294 -25.65 -8.08 -18.14
CA HIS A 294 -25.27 -6.69 -17.84
C HIS A 294 -26.17 -6.03 -16.79
N SER A 295 -25.83 -4.80 -16.43
CA SER A 295 -26.57 -4.03 -15.42
C SER A 295 -27.92 -3.50 -15.93
N PRO A 296 -29.00 -3.69 -15.14
CA PRO A 296 -30.28 -3.06 -15.42
C PRO A 296 -30.39 -1.63 -14.88
N ALA A 297 -29.44 -1.15 -14.07
CA ALA A 297 -29.64 -0.01 -13.18
C ALA A 297 -29.98 1.30 -13.91
N GLU A 298 -29.35 1.55 -15.06
CA GLU A 298 -29.62 2.73 -15.89
C GLU A 298 -31.06 2.73 -16.44
N ALA A 299 -31.51 1.58 -16.95
CA ALA A 299 -32.85 1.40 -17.51
C ALA A 299 -33.93 1.35 -16.43
N ALA A 300 -33.67 0.65 -15.32
CA ALA A 300 -34.56 0.56 -14.17
C ALA A 300 -34.83 1.94 -13.55
N SER A 301 -33.76 2.73 -13.35
CA SER A 301 -33.89 4.09 -12.81
C SER A 301 -34.50 5.07 -13.80
N ALA A 302 -34.67 4.69 -15.07
CA ALA A 302 -35.41 5.45 -16.10
C ALA A 302 -36.88 5.01 -16.20
N GLY A 303 -37.31 4.04 -15.37
CA GLY A 303 -38.66 3.49 -15.39
C GLY A 303 -38.95 2.65 -16.64
N CYS A 304 -37.93 2.07 -17.29
CA CYS A 304 -38.15 1.14 -18.38
C CYS A 304 -38.76 -0.17 -17.85
N ARG A 305 -39.62 -0.79 -18.66
CA ARG A 305 -40.12 -2.15 -18.40
C ARG A 305 -39.05 -3.13 -18.86
N LEU A 306 -38.49 -3.89 -17.92
CA LEU A 306 -37.28 -4.65 -18.19
C LEU A 306 -37.59 -6.06 -18.65
N VAL A 307 -36.77 -6.53 -19.58
CA VAL A 307 -36.77 -7.91 -20.07
C VAL A 307 -35.34 -8.45 -20.02
N ARG A 308 -35.20 -9.71 -19.64
CA ARG A 308 -33.90 -10.40 -19.60
C ARG A 308 -33.99 -11.88 -19.94
N GLY A 309 -32.86 -12.46 -20.32
CA GLY A 309 -32.63 -13.90 -20.32
C GLY A 309 -32.38 -14.48 -18.92
N PRO A 310 -32.09 -15.79 -18.80
CA PRO A 310 -31.97 -16.47 -17.51
C PRO A 310 -30.69 -16.15 -16.74
N PHE A 311 -29.60 -15.73 -17.40
CA PHE A 311 -28.29 -15.60 -16.78
C PHE A 311 -28.02 -14.17 -16.29
N VAL A 312 -27.92 -14.00 -14.96
CA VAL A 312 -27.69 -12.69 -14.31
C VAL A 312 -26.56 -12.72 -13.26
N SER A 313 -25.77 -13.79 -13.21
CA SER A 313 -24.74 -14.01 -12.18
C SER A 313 -23.68 -12.92 -12.11
N ALA A 314 -23.26 -12.33 -13.24
CA ALA A 314 -22.23 -11.30 -13.29
C ALA A 314 -22.66 -9.98 -12.64
N ASN A 315 -23.99 -9.74 -12.56
CA ASN A 315 -24.53 -8.58 -11.86
C ASN A 315 -25.74 -8.92 -10.98
N ALA A 316 -25.68 -10.05 -10.29
CA ALA A 316 -26.78 -10.55 -9.48
C ALA A 316 -27.36 -9.51 -8.49
N PRO A 317 -26.55 -8.70 -7.77
CA PRO A 317 -27.12 -7.71 -6.86
C PRO A 317 -27.78 -6.53 -7.60
N GLY A 318 -27.37 -6.21 -8.83
CA GLY A 318 -28.06 -5.21 -9.65
C GLY A 318 -29.43 -5.65 -10.14
N TRP A 319 -29.66 -6.96 -10.25
CA TRP A 319 -30.96 -7.55 -10.60
C TRP A 319 -31.83 -7.86 -9.37
N ALA A 320 -31.26 -7.84 -8.16
CA ALA A 320 -32.00 -8.10 -6.93
C ALA A 320 -33.09 -7.03 -6.71
N GLY A 321 -34.34 -7.46 -6.56
CA GLY A 321 -35.48 -6.57 -6.34
C GLY A 321 -35.93 -5.76 -7.57
N VAL A 322 -35.37 -6.03 -8.76
CA VAL A 322 -35.79 -5.40 -10.01
C VAL A 322 -36.91 -6.22 -10.66
N ASP A 323 -38.08 -5.61 -10.88
CA ASP A 323 -39.16 -6.23 -11.64
C ASP A 323 -38.79 -6.28 -13.13
N ALA A 324 -38.61 -7.50 -13.65
CA ALA A 324 -38.25 -7.76 -15.02
C ALA A 324 -38.94 -9.04 -15.52
N GLU A 325 -39.44 -9.00 -16.76
CA GLU A 325 -39.92 -10.19 -17.46
C GLU A 325 -38.74 -11.09 -17.83
N VAL A 326 -38.87 -12.37 -17.53
CA VAL A 326 -37.81 -13.36 -17.77
C VAL A 326 -38.18 -14.22 -18.97
N ALA A 327 -37.34 -14.18 -20.00
CA ALA A 327 -37.38 -15.12 -21.10
C ALA A 327 -36.43 -16.28 -20.78
N ALA A 328 -36.97 -17.47 -20.52
CA ALA A 328 -36.16 -18.64 -20.20
C ALA A 328 -35.23 -19.06 -21.36
N THR A 329 -35.69 -18.85 -22.59
CA THR A 329 -34.93 -19.11 -23.82
C THR A 329 -35.13 -17.97 -24.82
N PRO A 330 -34.26 -17.83 -25.84
CA PRO A 330 -34.47 -16.89 -26.94
C PRO A 330 -35.85 -16.97 -27.59
N ALA A 331 -36.43 -18.17 -27.69
CA ALA A 331 -37.75 -18.37 -28.29
C ALA A 331 -38.89 -17.72 -27.47
N ASN A 332 -38.73 -17.61 -26.14
CA ASN A 332 -39.73 -17.01 -25.25
C ASN A 332 -39.61 -15.49 -25.14
N LEU A 333 -38.60 -14.88 -25.79
CA LEU A 333 -38.33 -13.44 -25.68
C LEU A 333 -39.48 -12.59 -26.22
N GLY A 334 -40.17 -13.03 -27.28
CA GLY A 334 -41.32 -12.31 -27.85
C GLY A 334 -42.47 -12.17 -26.87
N ASP A 335 -42.82 -13.27 -26.17
CA ASP A 335 -43.88 -13.25 -25.16
C ASP A 335 -43.49 -12.39 -23.96
N ALA A 336 -42.22 -12.44 -23.54
CA ALA A 336 -41.70 -11.61 -22.46
C ALA A 336 -41.76 -10.11 -22.81
N LEU A 337 -41.38 -9.73 -24.04
CA LEU A 337 -41.50 -8.36 -24.54
C LEU A 337 -42.96 -7.91 -24.60
N ARG A 338 -43.87 -8.76 -25.09
CA ARG A 338 -45.31 -8.45 -25.16
C ARG A 338 -45.90 -8.22 -23.77
N ARG A 339 -45.58 -9.09 -22.80
CA ARG A 339 -46.02 -8.90 -21.40
C ARG A 339 -45.42 -7.66 -20.77
N ALA A 340 -44.15 -7.37 -21.04
CA ALA A 340 -43.52 -6.14 -20.58
C ALA A 340 -44.26 -4.92 -21.13
N LEU A 341 -44.49 -4.82 -22.45
CA LEU A 341 -45.18 -3.69 -23.07
C LEU A 341 -46.62 -3.50 -22.58
N ALA A 342 -47.34 -4.61 -22.29
CA ALA A 342 -48.70 -4.56 -21.78
C ALA A 342 -48.83 -4.02 -20.35
N ARG A 343 -47.76 -4.07 -19.54
CA ARG A 343 -47.78 -3.53 -18.18
C ARG A 343 -47.79 -1.99 -18.19
N PRO A 344 -48.35 -1.32 -17.17
CA PRO A 344 -48.10 0.10 -16.98
C PRO A 344 -46.60 0.36 -16.78
N ARG A 345 -46.13 1.54 -17.15
CA ARG A 345 -44.72 1.90 -16.95
C ARG A 345 -44.42 1.92 -15.45
N GLY A 346 -43.40 1.17 -15.04
CA GLY A 346 -43.02 1.10 -13.63
C GLY A 346 -42.55 2.46 -13.11
N ALA A 347 -42.74 2.70 -11.81
CA ALA A 347 -42.09 3.83 -11.15
C ALA A 347 -40.56 3.69 -11.31
N PRO A 348 -39.83 4.77 -11.66
CA PRO A 348 -38.37 4.72 -11.71
C PRO A 348 -37.81 4.16 -10.41
N THR A 349 -36.91 3.17 -10.50
CA THR A 349 -36.29 2.64 -9.29
C THR A 349 -35.50 3.73 -8.58
N ALA A 350 -35.60 3.77 -7.25
CA ALA A 350 -34.90 4.75 -6.44
C ALA A 350 -33.39 4.62 -6.68
N ARG A 351 -32.76 5.74 -7.03
CA ARG A 351 -31.30 5.79 -7.15
C ARG A 351 -30.67 5.68 -5.75
N PRO A 352 -29.46 5.10 -5.65
CA PRO A 352 -28.71 5.10 -4.40
C PRO A 352 -28.52 6.52 -3.85
N SER A 353 -28.49 6.66 -2.53
CA SER A 353 -28.21 7.95 -1.89
C SER A 353 -26.73 8.33 -2.05
N LEU A 354 -26.45 9.44 -2.74
CA LEU A 354 -25.09 10.01 -2.85
C LEU A 354 -24.49 10.29 -1.47
N ALA A 355 -25.27 10.87 -0.55
CA ALA A 355 -24.84 11.14 0.81
C ALA A 355 -24.44 9.86 1.57
N GLY A 356 -25.18 8.77 1.38
CA GLY A 356 -24.85 7.47 1.98
C GLY A 356 -23.55 6.87 1.45
N VAL A 357 -23.31 6.99 0.13
CA VAL A 357 -22.05 6.57 -0.50
C VAL A 357 -20.88 7.38 0.04
N ILE A 358 -21.02 8.70 0.13
CA ILE A 358 -19.96 9.61 0.62
C ILE A 358 -19.63 9.37 2.08
N ALA A 359 -20.65 9.19 2.94
CA ALA A 359 -20.45 8.87 4.35
C ALA A 359 -19.58 7.61 4.53
N SER A 360 -19.76 6.62 3.65
CA SER A 360 -19.00 5.37 3.67
C SER A 360 -17.55 5.53 3.21
N LEU A 361 -17.22 6.60 2.48
CA LEU A 361 -15.85 6.89 1.99
C LEU A 361 -15.04 7.77 2.95
N ARG A 362 -15.68 8.38 3.94
CA ARG A 362 -15.06 9.31 4.93
C ARG A 362 -13.74 8.80 5.54
N PRO A 363 -13.55 7.50 5.88
CA PRO A 363 -12.28 7.02 6.41
C PRO A 363 -11.06 7.22 5.49
N ILE A 364 -11.26 7.20 4.16
CA ILE A 364 -10.20 7.48 3.19
C ILE A 364 -10.04 8.97 2.94
N LEU A 365 -11.16 9.71 2.88
CA LEU A 365 -11.13 11.14 2.61
C LEU A 365 -10.34 11.93 3.65
N GLY A 366 -10.30 11.45 4.91
CA GLY A 366 -9.54 12.04 6.02
C GLY A 366 -8.14 11.45 6.23
N ALA A 367 -7.73 10.40 5.52
CA ALA A 367 -6.48 9.68 5.80
C ALA A 367 -5.23 10.57 5.59
N PRO A 368 -4.15 10.44 6.38
CA PRO A 368 -2.94 11.25 6.17
C PRO A 368 -2.24 10.89 4.86
N THR A 369 -1.61 11.87 4.21
CA THR A 369 -0.75 11.64 3.05
C THR A 369 0.44 10.76 3.46
N PRO A 370 0.72 9.65 2.75
CA PRO A 370 1.89 8.83 3.03
C PRO A 370 3.20 9.64 3.00
N PRO A 371 4.18 9.36 3.88
CA PRO A 371 5.45 10.08 3.90
C PRO A 371 6.22 9.87 2.59
N GLU A 372 7.05 10.84 2.22
CA GLU A 372 7.95 10.71 1.08
C GLU A 372 8.92 9.55 1.29
N ARG A 373 9.13 8.75 0.24
CA ARG A 373 10.09 7.65 0.24
C ARG A 373 11.14 7.94 -0.82
N SER A 374 12.42 7.73 -0.48
CA SER A 374 13.49 7.83 -1.48
C SER A 374 13.17 6.89 -2.65
N LEU A 375 13.10 7.42 -3.87
CA LEU A 375 12.72 6.72 -5.08
C LEU A 375 13.76 5.64 -5.45
N ARG A 376 13.73 4.49 -4.75
CA ARG A 376 14.50 3.27 -5.08
C ARG A 376 13.64 2.09 -5.59
N PRO A 377 12.48 2.26 -6.26
CA PRO A 377 11.62 1.14 -6.65
C PRO A 377 12.28 0.19 -7.68
N ALA A 378 13.29 0.65 -8.42
CA ALA A 378 14.08 -0.21 -9.31
C ALA A 378 14.87 -1.31 -8.56
N LEU A 379 15.11 -1.14 -7.26
CA LEU A 379 15.85 -2.08 -6.42
C LEU A 379 14.95 -3.11 -5.72
N TRP A 380 13.63 -3.01 -5.90
CA TRP A 380 12.68 -3.97 -5.33
C TRP A 380 12.91 -5.44 -5.73
N PRO A 381 13.28 -5.76 -6.99
CA PRO A 381 13.67 -7.12 -7.36
C PRO A 381 14.80 -7.67 -6.49
N LEU A 382 15.87 -6.87 -6.30
CA LEU A 382 16.99 -7.25 -5.45
C LEU A 382 16.56 -7.41 -3.99
N ALA A 383 15.62 -6.58 -3.52
CA ALA A 383 15.13 -6.66 -2.16
C ALA A 383 14.31 -7.93 -1.88
N MET A 384 13.58 -8.41 -2.89
CA MET A 384 12.85 -9.69 -2.80
C MET A 384 13.82 -10.87 -2.85
N LEU A 385 14.83 -10.85 -3.72
CA LEU A 385 15.89 -11.85 -3.75
C LEU A 385 16.64 -11.92 -2.41
N TRP A 386 16.95 -10.76 -1.83
CA TRP A 386 17.60 -10.66 -0.53
C TRP A 386 16.73 -11.25 0.59
N LEU A 387 15.42 -10.99 0.60
CA LEU A 387 14.48 -11.60 1.56
C LEU A 387 14.34 -13.12 1.39
N ALA A 388 14.29 -13.60 0.14
CA ALA A 388 14.24 -15.02 -0.17
C ALA A 388 15.51 -15.73 0.30
N ALA A 389 16.68 -15.19 -0.02
CA ALA A 389 17.97 -15.68 0.46
C ALA A 389 18.05 -15.66 2.00
N ALA A 390 17.51 -14.61 2.64
CA ALA A 390 17.46 -14.52 4.10
C ALA A 390 16.60 -15.62 4.75
N ARG A 391 15.54 -16.11 4.08
CA ARG A 391 14.68 -17.22 4.55
C ARG A 391 15.29 -18.59 4.28
N LEU A 392 15.95 -18.76 3.14
CA LEU A 392 16.49 -20.03 2.65
C LEU A 392 17.86 -20.39 3.23
N ARG A 393 18.39 -19.60 4.17
CA ARG A 393 19.70 -19.85 4.79
C ARG A 393 19.52 -20.50 6.17
N PRO A 394 19.32 -21.84 6.25
CA PRO A 394 19.29 -22.54 7.53
C PRO A 394 20.63 -22.33 8.21
N THR A 395 20.59 -21.84 9.45
CA THR A 395 21.78 -21.69 10.28
C THR A 395 21.54 -22.53 11.52
N PRO A 396 22.26 -23.65 11.72
CA PRO A 396 22.06 -24.46 12.91
C PRO A 396 22.38 -23.63 14.15
N LEU A 397 21.49 -23.68 15.13
CA LEU A 397 21.67 -23.01 16.42
C LEU A 397 22.68 -23.80 17.24
N LYS A 398 23.66 -23.10 17.81
CA LYS A 398 24.63 -23.65 18.74
C LYS A 398 24.39 -23.04 20.12
N ARG A 399 24.37 -23.89 21.14
CA ARG A 399 24.24 -23.43 22.54
C ARG A 399 25.52 -22.72 22.96
N ALA A 400 25.39 -21.59 23.63
CA ALA A 400 26.52 -20.86 24.19
C ALA A 400 26.93 -21.43 25.56
N ALA A 401 28.12 -21.04 26.04
CA ALA A 401 28.65 -21.49 27.33
C ALA A 401 27.92 -20.91 28.55
N ILE A 402 27.25 -19.78 28.38
CA ILE A 402 26.48 -19.06 29.40
C ILE A 402 25.14 -18.59 28.80
N PRO A 403 24.12 -18.27 29.62
CA PRO A 403 22.84 -17.75 29.16
C PRO A 403 22.99 -16.52 28.26
N VAL A 404 22.15 -16.42 27.23
CA VAL A 404 22.24 -15.39 26.18
C VAL A 404 20.93 -14.60 26.06
N ILE A 405 21.01 -13.29 26.27
CA ILE A 405 19.97 -12.31 25.95
C ILE A 405 20.31 -11.69 24.59
N SER A 406 19.37 -11.70 23.64
CA SER A 406 19.54 -11.05 22.34
C SER A 406 18.79 -9.73 22.30
N VAL A 407 19.50 -8.64 22.00
CA VAL A 407 18.90 -7.33 21.72
C VAL A 407 19.05 -7.05 20.24
N GLY A 408 17.94 -7.19 19.51
CA GLY A 408 17.89 -7.16 18.06
C GLY A 408 16.95 -6.11 17.51
N GLY A 409 16.94 -5.94 16.19
CA GLY A 409 15.99 -5.05 15.53
C GLY A 409 15.83 -5.42 14.07
N LEU A 410 14.66 -5.10 13.50
CA LEU A 410 14.35 -5.43 12.12
C LEU A 410 15.20 -4.62 11.13
N THR A 411 15.63 -3.42 11.51
CA THR A 411 16.29 -2.44 10.64
C THR A 411 17.81 -2.38 10.85
N ALA A 412 18.53 -1.97 9.80
CA ALA A 412 19.91 -1.50 9.86
C ALA A 412 19.91 -0.07 10.43
N GLY A 413 20.45 0.08 11.63
CA GLY A 413 20.52 1.38 12.31
C GLY A 413 19.19 1.94 12.82
N GLY A 414 19.30 3.00 13.64
CA GLY A 414 18.20 3.91 13.98
C GLY A 414 17.09 3.36 14.88
N SER A 415 17.13 2.10 15.31
CA SER A 415 16.07 1.51 16.15
C SER A 415 16.31 1.62 17.66
N GLY A 416 17.50 2.05 18.10
CA GLY A 416 17.82 2.20 19.53
C GLY A 416 18.28 0.93 20.26
N LYS A 417 18.83 -0.06 19.53
CA LYS A 417 19.28 -1.35 20.12
C LYS A 417 20.37 -1.16 21.18
N THR A 418 21.44 -0.44 20.86
CA THR A 418 22.59 -0.28 21.76
C THR A 418 22.22 0.39 23.08
N PRO A 419 21.41 1.47 23.13
CA PRO A 419 20.89 1.99 24.39
C PRO A 419 20.08 0.97 25.21
N VAL A 420 19.27 0.13 24.56
CA VAL A 420 18.51 -0.94 25.25
C VAL A 420 19.45 -2.01 25.79
N ALA A 421 20.46 -2.44 25.01
CA ALA A 421 21.47 -3.39 25.47
C ALA A 421 22.25 -2.83 26.67
N ALA A 422 22.61 -1.54 26.64
CA ALA A 422 23.26 -0.84 27.74
C ALA A 422 22.38 -0.81 29.00
N TRP A 423 21.10 -0.49 28.85
CA TRP A 423 20.13 -0.44 29.95
C TRP A 423 19.98 -1.79 30.65
N ILE A 424 19.94 -2.88 29.86
CA ILE A 424 19.87 -4.25 30.39
C ILE A 424 21.19 -4.63 31.08
N ALA A 425 22.34 -4.33 30.46
CA ALA A 425 23.65 -4.64 31.03
C ALA A 425 23.88 -3.98 32.40
N ALA A 426 23.36 -2.75 32.59
CA ALA A 426 23.43 -2.06 33.87
C ALA A 426 22.60 -2.72 34.99
N ARG A 427 21.57 -3.50 34.62
CA ARG A 427 20.65 -4.16 35.57
C ARG A 427 20.90 -5.66 35.75
N VAL A 428 21.71 -6.27 34.88
CA VAL A 428 22.06 -7.70 34.93
C VAL A 428 23.52 -7.84 35.39
N PRO A 429 23.78 -8.16 36.68
CA PRO A 429 25.13 -8.24 37.22
C PRO A 429 25.95 -9.36 36.58
N GLY A 430 27.23 -9.07 36.31
CA GLY A 430 28.13 -10.03 35.64
C GLY A 430 27.77 -10.29 34.18
N SER A 431 27.00 -9.40 33.55
CA SER A 431 26.73 -9.45 32.12
C SER A 431 27.91 -8.93 31.29
N VAL A 432 28.02 -9.43 30.06
CA VAL A 432 28.97 -8.93 29.04
C VAL A 432 28.22 -8.61 27.76
N VAL A 433 28.45 -7.44 27.18
CA VAL A 433 27.85 -7.06 25.89
C VAL A 433 28.73 -7.53 24.75
N VAL A 434 28.17 -8.38 23.88
CA VAL A 434 28.87 -9.02 22.78
C VAL A 434 28.35 -8.48 21.45
N SER A 435 29.26 -8.01 20.58
CA SER A 435 28.91 -7.54 19.24
C SER A 435 29.95 -7.98 18.20
N ARG A 436 29.64 -7.77 16.91
CA ARG A 436 30.57 -8.02 15.80
C ARG A 436 31.80 -7.10 15.83
N GLY A 437 31.62 -5.89 16.36
CA GLY A 437 32.53 -4.77 16.17
C GLY A 437 32.46 -4.20 14.76
N TYR A 438 31.32 -3.61 14.39
CA TYR A 438 31.18 -2.96 13.09
C TYR A 438 32.17 -1.78 12.97
N GLY A 439 32.90 -1.71 11.86
CA GLY A 439 33.93 -0.67 11.63
C GLY A 439 35.33 -0.99 12.19
N ARG A 440 35.52 -2.11 12.89
CA ARG A 440 36.84 -2.47 13.44
C ARG A 440 37.89 -2.80 12.37
N ARG A 441 39.16 -2.55 12.67
CA ARG A 441 40.34 -2.97 11.89
C ARG A 441 40.96 -4.22 12.53
N GLY A 442 41.16 -5.30 11.74
CA GLY A 442 41.75 -6.57 12.21
C GLY A 442 40.80 -7.77 12.17
N GLY A 443 41.35 -8.97 11.95
CA GLY A 443 40.61 -10.22 11.72
C GLY A 443 40.45 -11.10 12.96
N GLY A 444 39.34 -11.87 13.03
CA GLY A 444 39.09 -13.06 13.88
C GLY A 444 39.13 -12.96 15.41
N GLU A 445 40.06 -12.20 15.98
CA GLU A 445 40.36 -12.18 17.41
C GLU A 445 39.23 -11.59 18.24
N VAL A 446 39.06 -12.15 19.44
CA VAL A 446 38.17 -11.62 20.48
C VAL A 446 38.89 -10.49 21.19
N ARG A 447 38.26 -9.32 21.24
CA ARG A 447 38.76 -8.13 21.95
C ARG A 447 37.80 -7.76 23.07
N THR A 448 38.29 -7.57 24.29
CA THR A 448 37.47 -7.26 25.48
C THR A 448 37.68 -5.84 26.01
N ALA A 449 38.67 -5.12 25.47
CA ALA A 449 38.96 -3.73 25.75
C ALA A 449 39.68 -3.11 24.54
N GLY A 450 39.61 -1.79 24.37
CA GLY A 450 40.41 -1.09 23.36
C GLY A 450 39.72 0.12 22.72
N SER A 451 40.33 0.63 21.65
CA SER A 451 39.80 1.79 20.91
C SER A 451 38.55 1.43 20.10
N ALA A 452 37.81 2.45 19.63
CA ALA A 452 36.70 2.25 18.67
C ALA A 452 37.15 1.53 17.38
N ALA A 453 38.42 1.70 16.97
CA ALA A 453 38.98 0.99 15.84
C ALA A 453 39.19 -0.52 16.09
N GLU A 454 39.28 -0.96 17.35
CA GLU A 454 39.50 -2.36 17.72
C GLU A 454 38.19 -3.06 18.14
N LEU A 455 37.37 -2.37 18.93
CA LEU A 455 36.11 -2.89 19.45
C LEU A 455 34.92 -2.64 18.52
N GLY A 456 34.96 -1.58 17.71
CA GLY A 456 33.81 -0.98 17.05
C GLY A 456 33.15 0.09 17.92
N ASP A 457 32.50 1.06 17.28
CA ASP A 457 31.98 2.28 17.92
C ASP A 457 31.04 2.01 19.10
N GLU A 458 30.11 1.06 18.93
CA GLU A 458 29.08 0.74 19.91
C GLU A 458 29.70 0.13 21.17
N LEU A 459 30.62 -0.82 21.03
CA LEU A 459 31.27 -1.47 22.18
C LEU A 459 32.24 -0.54 22.89
N ALA A 460 32.98 0.31 22.16
CA ALA A 460 33.84 1.32 22.77
C ALA A 460 33.03 2.35 23.58
N MET A 461 31.83 2.71 23.12
CA MET A 461 30.90 3.55 23.88
C MET A 461 30.46 2.87 25.19
N LEU A 462 30.10 1.59 25.14
CA LEU A 462 29.68 0.83 26.33
C LEU A 462 30.82 0.59 27.32
N GLU A 463 32.03 0.32 26.82
CA GLU A 463 33.24 0.22 27.65
C GLU A 463 33.48 1.53 28.42
N ARG A 464 33.32 2.70 27.76
CA ARG A 464 33.42 4.01 28.43
C ARG A 464 32.34 4.24 29.49
N ARG A 465 31.19 3.56 29.38
CA ARG A 465 30.15 3.52 30.41
C ARG A 465 30.49 2.54 31.56
N GLY A 466 31.64 1.87 31.51
CA GLY A 466 32.10 0.90 32.52
C GLY A 466 31.52 -0.50 32.33
N GLN A 467 30.93 -0.80 31.17
CA GLN A 467 30.34 -2.11 30.91
C GLN A 467 31.39 -3.09 30.37
N ALA A 468 31.28 -4.36 30.77
CA ALA A 468 32.10 -5.42 30.19
C ALA A 468 31.66 -5.68 28.74
N VAL A 469 32.62 -5.71 27.81
CA VAL A 469 32.36 -5.87 26.38
C VAL A 469 33.20 -6.99 25.77
N ALA A 470 32.72 -7.58 24.67
CA ALA A 470 33.49 -8.51 23.86
C ALA A 470 33.15 -8.35 22.36
N SER A 471 34.17 -8.09 21.55
CA SER A 471 34.06 -7.87 20.11
C SER A 471 34.61 -9.05 19.33
N SER A 472 33.79 -9.71 18.51
CA SER A 472 34.25 -10.70 17.52
C SER A 472 33.21 -10.98 16.43
N PRO A 473 33.64 -11.24 15.17
CA PRO A 473 32.78 -11.82 14.16
C PRO A 473 32.13 -13.14 14.59
N ASP A 474 32.88 -13.99 15.32
CA ASP A 474 32.37 -15.20 15.94
C ASP A 474 31.90 -14.90 17.37
N ARG A 475 30.58 -14.74 17.50
CA ARG A 475 29.94 -14.40 18.77
C ARG A 475 30.08 -15.53 19.79
N LEU A 476 30.15 -16.79 19.35
CA LEU A 476 30.30 -17.92 20.27
C LEU A 476 31.70 -17.94 20.87
N ALA A 477 32.72 -17.64 20.06
CA ALA A 477 34.08 -17.49 20.55
C ALA A 477 34.19 -16.34 21.57
N ALA A 478 33.58 -15.19 21.27
CA ALA A 478 33.55 -14.06 22.21
C ALA A 478 32.84 -14.41 23.53
N ILE A 479 31.68 -15.08 23.46
CA ILE A 479 30.96 -15.54 24.65
C ILE A 479 31.81 -16.54 25.45
N ALA A 480 32.49 -17.48 24.79
CA ALA A 480 33.32 -18.48 25.47
C ALA A 480 34.52 -17.83 26.20
N VAL A 481 35.17 -16.84 25.58
CA VAL A 481 36.25 -16.09 26.22
C VAL A 481 35.74 -15.29 27.42
N ALA A 482 34.60 -14.59 27.27
CA ALA A 482 34.03 -13.82 28.35
C ALA A 482 33.55 -14.70 29.52
N ALA A 483 32.99 -15.88 29.23
CA ALA A 483 32.61 -16.86 30.25
C ALA A 483 33.83 -17.34 31.05
N LYS A 484 34.97 -17.60 30.40
CA LYS A 484 36.24 -17.94 31.09
C LYS A 484 36.76 -16.78 31.94
N ALA A 485 36.47 -15.54 31.56
CA ALA A 485 36.79 -14.34 32.34
C ALA A 485 35.78 -14.06 33.48
N GLY A 486 34.79 -14.93 33.69
CA GLY A 486 33.84 -14.83 34.81
C GLY A 486 32.49 -14.19 34.47
N ALA A 487 32.20 -13.89 33.20
CA ALA A 487 30.87 -13.42 32.79
C ALA A 487 29.81 -14.51 33.01
N LYS A 488 28.66 -14.11 33.55
CA LYS A 488 27.53 -15.00 33.87
C LYS A 488 26.44 -14.99 32.82
N VAL A 489 26.29 -13.88 32.08
CA VAL A 489 25.26 -13.69 31.06
C VAL A 489 25.85 -12.93 29.87
N ALA A 490 25.56 -13.36 28.66
CA ALA A 490 25.93 -12.64 27.45
C ALA A 490 24.74 -11.84 26.89
N ILE A 491 24.95 -10.57 26.59
CA ILE A 491 23.97 -9.71 25.92
C ILE A 491 24.45 -9.46 24.50
N LEU A 492 23.76 -10.00 23.50
CA LEU A 492 24.11 -9.77 22.10
C LEU A 492 23.55 -8.42 21.63
N ASP A 493 24.41 -7.44 21.38
CA ASP A 493 24.02 -6.25 20.63
C ASP A 493 23.99 -6.58 19.13
N ASP A 494 22.96 -6.10 18.45
CA ASP A 494 22.57 -6.56 17.11
C ASP A 494 22.36 -8.08 17.03
N GLY A 495 21.74 -8.62 18.08
CA GLY A 495 21.64 -10.05 18.33
C GLY A 495 20.92 -10.80 17.23
N LEU A 496 19.88 -10.22 16.63
CA LEU A 496 19.05 -10.84 15.57
C LEU A 496 19.87 -11.32 14.35
N GLN A 497 21.02 -10.70 14.10
CA GLN A 497 21.94 -11.02 13.02
C GLN A 497 22.88 -12.18 13.36
N ALA A 498 23.05 -12.52 14.64
CA ALA A 498 23.84 -13.65 15.14
C ALA A 498 23.05 -14.98 15.05
N ARG A 499 22.64 -15.37 13.84
CA ARG A 499 21.70 -16.47 13.56
C ARG A 499 22.12 -17.85 14.09
N SER A 500 23.41 -18.08 14.32
CA SER A 500 23.95 -19.35 14.79
C SER A 500 24.01 -19.49 16.31
N VAL A 501 23.71 -18.42 17.06
CA VAL A 501 23.79 -18.41 18.53
C VAL A 501 22.41 -18.71 19.09
N GLY A 502 22.30 -19.77 19.89
CA GLY A 502 21.11 -20.05 20.69
C GLY A 502 20.88 -18.97 21.73
N ARG A 503 19.62 -18.59 21.95
CA ARG A 503 19.22 -17.50 22.85
C ARG A 503 18.21 -18.01 23.85
N ASP A 504 18.33 -17.51 25.08
CA ASP A 504 17.41 -17.82 26.17
C ASP A 504 16.33 -16.73 26.31
N LEU A 505 16.61 -15.51 25.84
CA LEU A 505 15.64 -14.41 25.75
C LEU A 505 15.88 -13.58 24.48
N GLU A 506 14.85 -13.38 23.66
CA GLU A 506 14.91 -12.54 22.44
C GLU A 506 14.08 -11.25 22.61
N ILE A 507 14.79 -10.11 22.58
CA ILE A 507 14.22 -8.77 22.63
C ILE A 507 14.36 -8.14 21.24
N ILE A 508 13.24 -7.84 20.59
CA ILE A 508 13.23 -7.15 19.30
C ILE A 508 12.79 -5.70 19.50
N VAL A 509 13.72 -4.78 19.23
CA VAL A 509 13.53 -3.33 19.32
C VAL A 509 12.95 -2.77 18.02
N ILE A 510 11.88 -2.00 18.15
CA ILE A 510 11.11 -1.34 17.09
C ILE A 510 11.05 0.16 17.38
N ASP A 511 11.41 0.99 16.41
CA ASP A 511 11.08 2.43 16.44
C ASP A 511 9.68 2.61 15.85
N ALA A 512 8.71 3.06 16.64
CA ALA A 512 7.31 3.21 16.22
C ALA A 512 7.14 4.19 15.05
N ARG A 513 8.04 5.17 14.91
CA ARG A 513 8.04 6.13 13.79
C ARG A 513 8.53 5.50 12.50
N TRP A 514 9.28 4.40 12.59
CA TRP A 514 9.86 3.71 11.43
C TRP A 514 10.02 2.21 11.62
N PRO A 515 8.92 1.48 11.83
CA PRO A 515 8.95 0.13 12.39
C PRO A 515 9.47 -0.92 11.40
N ASP A 516 9.44 -0.62 10.10
CA ASP A 516 9.78 -1.59 9.05
C ASP A 516 10.92 -1.17 8.14
N GLY A 517 11.64 -0.09 8.48
CA GLY A 517 12.80 0.34 7.72
C GLY A 517 12.48 1.00 6.37
N GLY A 518 11.21 1.25 6.04
CA GLY A 518 10.80 1.68 4.71
C GLY A 518 10.84 0.53 3.68
N GLY A 519 11.04 -0.70 4.14
CA GLY A 519 11.15 -1.89 3.30
C GLY A 519 12.46 -2.67 3.48
N PRO A 520 12.57 -3.84 2.84
CA PRO A 520 13.77 -4.68 2.87
C PRO A 520 14.95 -4.01 2.15
N ILE A 521 16.16 -4.32 2.59
CA ILE A 521 17.40 -3.95 1.87
C ILE A 521 17.37 -4.59 0.46
N PRO A 522 17.79 -3.89 -0.60
CA PRO A 522 18.42 -2.56 -0.61
C PRO A 522 17.46 -1.36 -0.79
N VAL A 523 16.14 -1.57 -0.70
CA VAL A 523 15.18 -0.48 -0.88
C VAL A 523 14.97 0.32 0.41
N GLY A 524 14.83 -0.37 1.54
CA GLY A 524 14.81 0.23 2.86
C GLY A 524 15.94 -0.33 3.73
N THR A 525 15.83 -0.16 5.04
CA THR A 525 16.85 -0.60 5.99
C THR A 525 16.51 -1.95 6.63
N ARG A 526 15.38 -2.58 6.33
CA ARG A 526 14.99 -3.85 6.97
C ARG A 526 15.89 -5.01 6.55
N ARG A 527 16.57 -5.60 7.54
CA ARG A 527 17.57 -6.69 7.47
C ARG A 527 17.02 -8.08 7.76
N VAL A 528 15.75 -8.21 8.12
CA VAL A 528 15.11 -9.52 8.28
C VAL A 528 13.64 -9.47 7.84
N PRO A 529 13.00 -10.60 7.51
CA PRO A 529 11.56 -10.65 7.31
C PRO A 529 10.78 -10.19 8.56
N ARG A 530 9.63 -9.54 8.38
CA ARG A 530 8.77 -9.12 9.50
C ARG A 530 8.28 -10.30 10.35
N SER A 531 8.09 -11.46 9.73
CA SER A 531 7.74 -12.72 10.38
C SER A 531 8.75 -13.21 11.42
N TRP A 532 9.90 -12.54 11.60
CA TRP A 532 10.81 -12.83 12.70
C TRP A 532 10.33 -12.23 14.03
N LEU A 533 9.33 -11.35 14.02
CA LEU A 533 8.63 -10.89 15.22
C LEU A 533 7.98 -12.04 16.00
N THR A 534 7.68 -13.18 15.35
CA THR A 534 7.20 -14.38 16.04
C THR A 534 8.24 -15.00 16.98
N LYS A 535 9.52 -14.60 16.85
CA LYS A 535 10.61 -15.06 17.74
C LYS A 535 10.77 -14.18 18.98
N ALA A 536 10.17 -12.99 19.01
CA ALA A 536 10.41 -12.02 20.07
C ALA A 536 9.66 -12.44 21.34
N ASP A 537 10.37 -12.79 22.42
CA ASP A 537 9.76 -12.88 23.75
C ASP A 537 9.29 -11.50 24.23
N ILE A 538 10.07 -10.47 23.88
CA ILE A 538 9.78 -9.08 24.19
C ILE A 538 9.87 -8.22 22.93
N VAL A 539 8.83 -7.42 22.68
CA VAL A 539 8.84 -6.37 21.65
C VAL A 539 9.01 -5.03 22.35
N TRP A 540 10.22 -4.48 22.24
CA TRP A 540 10.56 -3.17 22.80
C TRP A 540 10.22 -2.07 21.79
N CYS A 541 9.30 -1.18 22.13
CA CYS A 541 8.79 -0.13 21.25
C CYS A 541 9.28 1.23 21.72
N ASN A 542 10.17 1.84 20.93
CA ASN A 542 10.63 3.20 21.15
C ASN A 542 9.69 4.20 20.47
N HIS A 543 9.47 5.34 21.12
CA HIS A 543 8.67 6.47 20.61
C HIS A 543 7.17 6.14 20.44
N GLY A 544 6.61 5.40 21.42
CA GLY A 544 5.18 5.14 21.53
C GLY A 544 4.70 3.84 20.86
N ALA A 545 3.38 3.75 20.64
CA ALA A 545 2.74 2.54 20.15
C ALA A 545 3.12 2.24 18.69
N PRO A 546 3.56 1.02 18.35
CA PRO A 546 3.85 0.65 16.98
C PRO A 546 2.55 0.47 16.18
N PRO A 547 2.59 0.54 14.84
CA PRO A 547 1.42 0.26 14.02
C PRO A 547 0.85 -1.14 14.25
N ALA A 548 -0.46 -1.30 14.06
CA ALA A 548 -1.20 -2.53 14.35
C ALA A 548 -0.60 -3.82 13.71
N TRP A 549 0.10 -3.70 12.57
CA TRP A 549 0.75 -4.85 11.95
C TRP A 549 1.85 -5.47 12.82
N VAL A 550 2.56 -4.69 13.63
CA VAL A 550 3.63 -5.21 14.51
C VAL A 550 3.03 -6.17 15.53
N ARG A 551 1.89 -5.82 16.15
CA ARG A 551 1.17 -6.69 17.07
C ARG A 551 0.63 -7.94 16.40
N ARG A 552 0.11 -7.84 15.17
CA ARG A 552 -0.38 -9.00 14.41
C ARG A 552 0.72 -9.98 14.00
N GLU A 553 1.95 -9.49 13.78
CA GLU A 553 3.09 -10.33 13.36
C GLU A 553 3.95 -10.83 14.53
N ALA A 554 3.83 -10.22 15.70
CA ALA A 554 4.42 -10.73 16.93
C ALA A 554 3.78 -12.06 17.36
N ARG A 555 4.50 -12.84 18.16
CA ARG A 555 3.89 -14.02 18.82
C ARG A 555 2.76 -13.55 19.77
N PRO A 556 1.68 -14.33 19.93
CA PRO A 556 0.51 -13.93 20.74
C PRO A 556 0.83 -13.58 22.20
N ASP A 557 1.84 -14.22 22.78
CA ASP A 557 2.28 -14.09 24.16
C ASP A 557 3.50 -13.17 24.36
N ALA A 558 3.89 -12.40 23.33
CA ALA A 558 4.98 -11.45 23.44
C ALA A 558 4.65 -10.34 24.45
N THR A 559 5.59 -10.04 25.33
CA THR A 559 5.52 -8.87 26.19
C THR A 559 5.84 -7.62 25.37
N PHE A 560 4.99 -6.60 25.44
CA PHE A 560 5.26 -5.29 24.84
C PHE A 560 5.78 -4.34 25.90
N VAL A 561 6.89 -3.68 25.61
CA VAL A 561 7.47 -2.62 26.44
C VAL A 561 7.44 -1.34 25.62
N PHE A 562 6.97 -0.24 26.21
CA PHE A 562 6.93 1.07 25.57
C PHE A 562 7.92 1.98 26.27
N ALA A 563 8.74 2.66 25.49
CA ALA A 563 9.78 3.53 26.03
C ALA A 563 10.01 4.76 25.16
N HIS A 564 10.56 5.79 25.78
CA HIS A 564 11.15 6.95 25.13
C HIS A 564 12.58 7.14 25.63
N TYR A 565 13.31 8.06 25.01
CA TYR A 565 14.68 8.39 25.41
C TYR A 565 14.70 9.74 26.08
N GLU A 566 15.33 9.81 27.25
CA GLU A 566 15.61 11.07 27.94
C GLU A 566 17.11 11.34 27.99
N ALA A 567 17.48 12.62 28.03
CA ALA A 567 18.81 13.04 28.39
C ALA A 567 19.00 12.94 29.90
N CYS A 568 20.08 12.31 30.33
CA CYS A 568 20.32 12.06 31.76
C CYS A 568 21.54 12.82 32.28
N ALA A 569 22.59 12.92 31.46
CA ALA A 569 23.86 13.51 31.87
C ALA A 569 24.68 13.95 30.65
N TRP A 570 25.75 14.69 30.91
CA TRP A 570 26.82 14.92 29.96
C TRP A 570 28.02 14.04 30.29
N ARG A 571 28.78 13.66 29.26
CA ARG A 571 30.13 13.14 29.43
C ARG A 571 31.12 14.13 28.84
N HIS A 572 32.06 14.58 29.66
CA HIS A 572 33.08 15.54 29.26
C HIS A 572 34.44 15.13 29.85
N ARG A 573 35.44 14.96 28.97
CA ARG A 573 36.80 14.49 29.34
C ARG A 573 36.79 13.22 30.20
N GLY A 574 35.98 12.23 29.78
CA GLY A 574 35.83 10.95 30.48
C GLY A 574 34.91 10.97 31.70
N ALA A 575 34.63 12.14 32.30
CA ALA A 575 33.79 12.26 33.50
C ALA A 575 32.31 12.48 33.16
N THR A 576 31.43 11.88 33.96
CA THR A 576 29.98 12.16 33.94
C THR A 576 29.70 13.47 34.68
N ARG A 577 28.87 14.34 34.09
CA ARG A 577 28.47 15.65 34.61
C ARG A 577 26.93 15.76 34.56
N PRO A 578 26.29 16.42 35.54
CA PRO A 578 24.85 16.67 35.48
C PRO A 578 24.48 17.62 34.33
N LEU A 579 23.22 17.62 33.90
CA LEU A 579 22.78 18.35 32.70
C LEU A 579 22.99 19.87 32.78
N ASP A 580 22.93 20.43 33.99
CA ASP A 580 23.14 21.84 34.31
C ASP A 580 24.62 22.26 34.32
N ALA A 581 25.56 21.31 34.23
CA ALA A 581 27.00 21.58 34.21
C ALA A 581 27.50 22.12 32.86
N LEU A 582 26.68 22.10 31.81
CA LEU A 582 27.06 22.65 30.51
C LEU A 582 27.21 24.18 30.63
N PRO A 583 28.36 24.77 30.26
CA PRO A 583 28.56 26.20 30.31
C PRO A 583 27.53 26.95 29.47
N LYS A 584 26.99 28.07 29.98
CA LYS A 584 26.02 28.94 29.29
C LYS A 584 26.69 29.78 28.18
N ARG A 585 27.25 29.11 27.17
CA ARG A 585 27.84 29.69 25.96
C ARG A 585 27.14 29.11 24.73
N PRO A 586 27.19 29.78 23.57
CA PRO A 586 26.73 29.23 22.30
C PRO A 586 27.22 27.80 22.07
N CYS A 587 26.35 26.96 21.51
CA CYS A 587 26.64 25.55 21.29
C CYS A 587 26.52 25.18 19.82
N VAL A 588 27.37 24.25 19.38
CA VAL A 588 27.27 23.56 18.09
C VAL A 588 27.06 22.08 18.34
N ALA A 589 26.07 21.46 17.69
CA ALA A 589 25.81 20.03 17.82
C ALA A 589 26.26 19.26 16.58
N ILE A 590 27.01 18.19 16.78
CA ILE A 590 27.56 17.35 15.72
C ILE A 590 27.06 15.92 15.88
N ALA A 591 26.59 15.30 14.79
CA ALA A 591 26.11 13.92 14.82
C ALA A 591 26.44 13.14 13.55
N GLY A 592 27.13 12.00 13.71
CA GLY A 592 27.47 11.01 12.69
C GLY A 592 26.69 9.71 12.88
N ILE A 593 25.37 9.82 13.00
CA ILE A 593 24.44 8.70 13.22
C ILE A 593 23.41 8.61 12.10
N ALA A 594 22.76 7.45 11.95
CA ALA A 594 21.77 7.21 10.90
C ALA A 594 20.60 8.23 10.85
N ARG A 595 20.27 8.89 11.96
CA ARG A 595 19.17 9.86 12.12
C ARG A 595 19.53 10.99 13.08
N PRO A 596 20.31 11.99 12.65
CA PRO A 596 20.83 13.04 13.52
C PRO A 596 19.74 14.00 14.02
N GLU A 597 18.61 14.12 13.33
CA GLU A 597 17.55 15.09 13.65
C GLU A 597 16.91 14.81 15.02
N GLY A 598 16.82 13.55 15.42
CA GLY A 598 16.31 13.17 16.75
C GLY A 598 17.23 13.66 17.87
N PHE A 599 18.54 13.55 17.67
CA PHE A 599 19.53 14.05 18.61
C PHE A 599 19.51 15.58 18.70
N PHE A 600 19.48 16.27 17.56
CA PHE A 600 19.42 17.74 17.57
C PHE A 600 18.16 18.29 18.23
N ARG A 601 17.02 17.61 18.07
CA ARG A 601 15.79 17.97 18.76
C ARG A 601 15.94 17.85 20.28
N LEU A 602 16.49 16.73 20.74
CA LEU A 602 16.69 16.47 22.17
C LEU A 602 17.65 17.49 22.80
N VAL A 603 18.71 17.91 22.09
CA VAL A 603 19.59 19.01 22.53
C VAL A 603 18.84 20.34 22.64
N ARG A 604 17.93 20.66 21.71
CA ARG A 604 17.10 21.88 21.78
C ARG A 604 16.09 21.84 22.91
N GLU A 605 15.48 20.69 23.17
CA GLU A 605 14.52 20.48 24.26
C GLU A 605 15.15 20.68 25.65
N LEU A 606 16.47 20.48 25.78
CA LEU A 606 17.23 20.80 26.98
C LEU A 606 17.42 22.32 27.23
N GLY A 607 16.94 23.18 26.34
CA GLY A 607 17.09 24.64 26.46
C GLY A 607 18.52 25.15 26.19
N VAL A 608 19.34 24.33 25.53
CA VAL A 608 20.72 24.69 25.18
C VAL A 608 20.72 25.73 24.05
N PRO A 609 21.54 26.81 24.12
CA PRO A 609 21.65 27.83 23.07
C PRO A 609 22.38 27.28 21.83
N LEU A 610 21.68 26.45 21.07
CA LEU A 610 22.20 25.76 19.90
C LEU A 610 22.15 26.67 18.65
N GLU A 611 23.32 27.16 18.20
CA GLU A 611 23.43 28.04 17.03
C GLU A 611 23.50 27.25 15.72
N GLU A 612 24.29 26.17 15.70
CA GLU A 612 24.54 25.40 14.49
C GLU A 612 24.43 23.89 14.73
N THR A 613 24.02 23.16 13.69
CA THR A 613 23.99 21.69 13.68
C THR A 613 24.72 21.14 12.47
N LEU A 614 25.69 20.26 12.70
CA LEU A 614 26.45 19.59 11.65
C LEU A 614 26.16 18.09 11.65
N SER A 615 25.72 17.55 10.51
CA SER A 615 25.49 16.12 10.34
C SER A 615 26.57 15.48 9.46
N PHE A 616 27.05 14.32 9.89
CA PHE A 616 27.94 13.45 9.12
C PHE A 616 27.23 12.14 8.76
N ALA A 617 27.81 11.38 7.83
CA ALA A 617 27.32 10.04 7.53
C ALA A 617 27.42 9.11 8.76
N ASP A 618 26.54 8.12 8.86
CA ASP A 618 26.63 7.11 9.92
C ASP A 618 27.98 6.39 9.81
N HIS A 619 28.65 6.20 10.95
CA HIS A 619 30.02 5.67 11.01
C HIS A 619 31.11 6.56 10.42
N HIS A 620 30.91 7.88 10.34
CA HIS A 620 31.95 8.83 9.93
C HIS A 620 33.23 8.67 10.75
N ALA A 621 34.34 8.46 10.05
CA ALA A 621 35.67 8.43 10.65
C ALA A 621 36.23 9.86 10.64
N PHE A 622 36.31 10.49 11.82
CA PHE A 622 36.83 11.85 11.95
C PHE A 622 38.28 11.92 11.44
N SER A 623 38.47 12.67 10.37
CA SER A 623 39.78 12.96 9.81
C SER A 623 40.51 13.97 10.67
N TRP A 624 41.83 14.08 10.51
CA TRP A 624 42.62 15.13 11.19
C TRP A 624 42.09 16.54 10.90
N ARG A 625 41.57 16.79 9.68
CA ARG A 625 40.93 18.08 9.33
C ARG A 625 39.63 18.30 10.10
N ASP A 626 38.81 17.25 10.25
CA ASP A 626 37.58 17.35 11.03
C ASP A 626 37.90 17.66 12.50
N LEU A 627 38.92 17.01 13.05
CA LEU A 627 39.37 17.27 14.42
C LEU A 627 39.87 18.71 14.57
N GLN A 628 40.65 19.24 13.62
CA GLN A 628 41.07 20.64 13.66
C GLN A 628 39.91 21.62 13.59
N ALA A 629 38.92 21.37 12.74
CA ALA A 629 37.74 22.22 12.63
C ALA A 629 36.92 22.21 13.93
N ILE A 630 36.73 21.02 14.52
CA ILE A 630 36.05 20.88 15.81
C ILE A 630 36.86 21.56 16.92
N GLU A 631 38.19 21.47 16.89
CA GLU A 631 39.06 22.13 17.86
C GLU A 631 38.94 23.65 17.79
N ALA A 632 38.94 24.22 16.58
CA ALA A 632 38.76 25.66 16.37
C ALA A 632 37.40 26.16 16.90
N TRP A 633 36.34 25.36 16.75
CA TRP A 633 35.03 25.73 17.30
C TRP A 633 34.98 25.77 18.82
N LYS A 634 35.86 25.05 19.53
CA LYS A 634 35.85 25.02 21.00
C LYS A 634 36.28 26.33 21.63
N ASP A 635 36.93 27.23 20.88
CA ASP A 635 37.30 28.56 21.37
C ASP A 635 36.06 29.43 21.59
N ASP A 636 35.10 29.37 20.66
CA ASP A 636 33.91 30.21 20.64
C ASP A 636 32.66 29.48 21.17
N TYR A 637 32.58 28.15 21.00
CA TYR A 637 31.39 27.33 21.23
C TYR A 637 31.62 26.14 22.17
N ASN A 638 30.56 25.69 22.85
CA ASN A 638 30.53 24.32 23.37
C ASN A 638 30.19 23.35 22.23
N VAL A 639 31.08 22.41 21.96
CA VAL A 639 30.82 21.36 20.96
C VAL A 639 30.12 20.18 21.62
N ILE A 640 28.89 19.93 21.19
CA ILE A 640 28.02 18.85 21.66
C ILE A 640 28.02 17.72 20.63
N VAL A 641 28.18 16.48 21.09
CA VAL A 641 28.23 15.28 20.23
C VAL A 641 27.34 14.16 20.79
N THR A 642 27.04 13.16 19.96
CA THR A 642 26.46 11.90 20.45
C THR A 642 27.52 11.10 21.21
N GLU A 643 27.13 10.24 22.16
CA GLU A 643 28.07 9.31 22.81
C GLU A 643 28.76 8.36 21.82
N LYS A 644 28.06 7.96 20.75
CA LYS A 644 28.62 7.10 19.70
C LYS A 644 29.75 7.82 18.95
N ASP A 645 29.58 9.10 18.63
CA ASP A 645 30.62 9.89 17.96
C ASP A 645 31.76 10.23 18.92
N ALA A 646 31.45 10.54 20.18
CA ALA A 646 32.46 10.75 21.22
C ALA A 646 33.37 9.53 21.39
N ALA A 647 32.84 8.32 21.26
CA ALA A 647 33.62 7.07 21.33
C ALA A 647 34.75 6.98 20.28
N ARG A 648 34.62 7.69 19.15
CA ARG A 648 35.64 7.78 18.10
C ARG A 648 36.67 8.88 18.33
N LEU A 649 36.37 9.83 19.21
CA LEU A 649 37.26 10.92 19.56
C LEU A 649 38.19 10.52 20.72
N PRO A 650 39.38 11.14 20.83
CA PRO A 650 40.23 11.00 22.01
C PRO A 650 39.44 11.29 23.30
N ALA A 651 39.70 10.54 24.37
CA ALA A 651 38.91 10.65 25.61
C ALA A 651 38.99 12.04 26.27
N ASP A 652 40.10 12.75 26.03
CA ASP A 652 40.45 14.07 26.51
C ASP A 652 40.13 15.20 25.53
N PHE A 653 39.53 14.89 24.37
CA PHE A 653 39.26 15.84 23.26
C PHE A 653 38.32 16.99 23.63
N GLY A 654 37.74 17.01 24.83
CA GLY A 654 37.07 18.20 25.38
C GLY A 654 35.72 18.54 24.75
N VAL A 655 35.05 17.58 24.13
CA VAL A 655 33.65 17.71 23.66
C VAL A 655 32.66 17.33 24.77
N TRP A 656 31.40 17.74 24.61
CA TRP A 656 30.29 17.38 25.49
C TRP A 656 29.44 16.30 24.82
N ALA A 657 29.54 15.06 25.31
CA ALA A 657 28.74 13.97 24.77
C ALA A 657 27.43 13.84 25.57
N LEU A 658 26.29 13.87 24.89
CA LEU A 658 25.00 13.73 25.56
C LEU A 658 24.71 12.26 25.88
N VAL A 659 24.51 11.97 27.16
CA VAL A 659 24.11 10.65 27.63
C VAL A 659 22.61 10.53 27.60
N ILE A 660 22.12 9.54 26.84
CA ILE A 660 20.71 9.18 26.79
C ILE A 660 20.48 7.80 27.40
N GLU A 661 19.33 7.65 28.07
CA GLU A 661 18.83 6.38 28.56
C GLU A 661 17.37 6.17 28.15
N PRO A 662 16.98 4.92 27.92
CA PRO A 662 15.57 4.61 27.74
C PRO A 662 14.82 4.68 29.07
N VAL A 663 13.70 5.40 29.07
CA VAL A 663 12.72 5.44 30.16
C VAL A 663 11.51 4.63 29.72
N ILE A 664 11.11 3.66 30.55
CA ILE A 664 10.00 2.77 30.25
C ILE A 664 8.70 3.44 30.70
N ASP A 665 7.80 3.66 29.74
CA ASP A 665 6.46 4.19 29.98
C ASP A 665 5.51 3.10 30.48
N GLU A 666 5.60 1.91 29.89
CA GLU A 666 4.72 0.78 30.15
C GLU A 666 5.45 -0.55 29.93
N GLY A 667 5.10 -1.57 30.73
CA GLY A 667 5.60 -2.94 30.58
C GLY A 667 6.87 -3.27 31.40
N GLU A 668 7.33 -2.35 32.25
CA GLU A 668 8.54 -2.53 33.07
C GLU A 668 8.46 -3.77 33.98
N ALA A 669 7.37 -3.94 34.73
CA ALA A 669 7.23 -5.08 35.65
C ALA A 669 7.33 -6.44 34.92
N ALA A 670 6.75 -6.55 33.72
CA ALA A 670 6.83 -7.76 32.91
C ALA A 670 8.23 -7.99 32.34
N LEU A 671 8.92 -6.92 31.92
CA LEU A 671 10.33 -6.97 31.51
C LEU A 671 11.22 -7.44 32.66
N MET A 672 11.10 -6.83 33.84
CA MET A 672 11.91 -7.16 35.00
C MET A 672 11.68 -8.59 35.48
N SER A 673 10.43 -9.07 35.43
CA SER A 673 10.11 -10.47 35.71
C SER A 673 10.88 -11.45 34.80
N ARG A 674 11.03 -11.13 33.52
CA ARG A 674 11.82 -11.94 32.57
C ARG A 674 13.32 -11.82 32.83
N LEU A 675 13.81 -10.63 33.16
CA LEU A 675 15.22 -10.37 33.44
C LEU A 675 15.68 -10.96 34.79
N ALA A 676 14.78 -11.17 35.75
CA ALA A 676 15.09 -11.78 37.04
C ALA A 676 15.69 -13.20 36.89
N ALA A 677 15.29 -13.95 35.84
CA ALA A 677 15.88 -15.25 35.52
C ALA A 677 17.39 -15.19 35.20
N PHE A 678 17.90 -14.00 34.91
CA PHE A 678 19.31 -13.72 34.60
C PHE A 678 20.03 -13.00 35.75
N GLY A 679 19.38 -12.87 36.92
CA GLY A 679 19.94 -12.23 38.11
C GLY A 679 19.74 -10.71 38.18
N ALA A 680 18.82 -10.15 37.38
CA ALA A 680 18.50 -8.73 37.47
C ALA A 680 17.87 -8.35 38.82
N GLY A 681 18.36 -7.27 39.44
CA GLY A 681 17.74 -6.65 40.61
C GLY A 681 16.61 -5.69 40.21
N PRO A 682 15.66 -5.39 41.13
CA PRO A 682 14.60 -4.41 40.90
C PRO A 682 15.12 -3.00 40.61
#